data_AF-A0A0H3ZT70-F1
#
_entry.id   AF-A0A0H3ZT70-F1
#
_cell.length_a   1.000
_cell.length_b   1.000
_cell.length_c   1.000
_cell.angle_alpha   90.00
_cell.angle_beta   90.00
_cell.angle_gamma   90.00
#
_symmetry.space_group_name_H-M   'P 1'
#
loop_
_entity.id
_entity.type
_entity.pdbx_description
1 polymer ?
#
loop_
_entity_poly.entity_id
_entity_poly.type
_entity_poly.pdbx_seq_one_letter_code
_entity_poly.pdbx_strand_id
1 'polypeptide(L)'
;MTQNIEQRTEVAVKKYEGASETADKIINSDDVVITGAGPRKSFPKVSREADEKFAEQSKNADEKFAEQSKNADDSFNSQKGKFEREIQDRFSVSQQVISWVPNIDISDKYQRYSIGTVGQADYKEYLANPEKLPFQTGSTIQEDLANNLWDETGVPSQSKVYRQDADRQQSMTGRQVEIVNTGVDGSYGQVITDEPFVFVLSAGADSQLYSMVPQPSNPSVVHNLDVNAGTITFDNGDVSDILAVGRKEYRALERGFVTYAEWGVDLSGKTIANDEINAAHAFAKKHGLKTRQSGGRALIDATQEIDLFTVDELSGGFRFVIEGAVYGNPFVVNPEYTVVELTESDVTLSEFNFGATRISSLAAYPNHAAFVLSTSEVDLYRQGGDPQYKRCPTIIGPSNGDLHYPLFFTFNSITKVMLAPAYVPRINIKGFAVEMKGAQSRANLVICHRNNVTFDNPHYYDGGTTADVPVEAFISGSFVSGLEINTPSADEIGGSRIAHSYLVNLWTCCNVKITDPQQIGGWAQLDGNYNRDVKVIGGTIDRAGGHFSCWDYIFDGNTFSNSNAIKICGGGILRVKNPTLSINNAFDEWVLVNLREDYAAEWNGMINVDSYTIDASGIQGLTPAKSTLTVVSGLIGSGVGNHNFGRRTQLATKIVVSDGLVKLPESINGVLTVRQVGVGSVSAIANEIVYPKSVDILNCDVADEGGSQKYLHVAIDVFGTQKPAAYQSKMRITVNGVDNKDPRDYGENPSPTGVIPTVNLSSNSKLDIVVKAIDCDWITFKAVTTSNRLIDVHASSCLIAGVDGTYGARFEFDAGCRWAGTYFSGDWKGVMNGGRILVYKLADNSGYGQVGYPEKLEHNLTFARGVVVDKDGVITADQVLYSDILTVYSIQSGYISPSYHFPEVAQ
;
A
#
# COMPACT_ATOMS: atom_id res chain seq x y z
N MET A 1 -16.14 -24.89 50.33
CA MET A 1 -16.09 -24.58 48.88
C MET A 1 -15.27 -23.31 48.65
N THR A 2 -15.56 -22.20 49.34
CA THR A 2 -14.79 -20.94 49.29
C THR A 2 -13.29 -21.11 49.57
N GLN A 3 -12.90 -21.79 50.65
CA GLN A 3 -11.48 -22.08 50.96
C GLN A 3 -10.74 -22.85 49.86
N ASN A 4 -11.45 -23.71 49.11
CA ASN A 4 -10.84 -24.49 48.02
C ASN A 4 -10.66 -23.63 46.76
N ILE A 5 -11.58 -22.68 46.53
CA ILE A 5 -11.45 -21.68 45.47
C ILE A 5 -10.29 -20.74 45.79
N GLU A 6 -10.19 -20.24 47.02
CA GLU A 6 -9.10 -19.36 47.46
C GLU A 6 -7.72 -20.02 47.31
N GLN A 7 -7.56 -21.26 47.77
CA GLN A 7 -6.30 -22.00 47.61
C GLN A 7 -5.93 -22.24 46.14
N ARG A 8 -6.90 -22.54 45.27
CA ARG A 8 -6.64 -22.75 43.84
C ARG A 8 -6.32 -21.44 43.12
N THR A 9 -6.95 -20.34 43.50
CA THR A 9 -6.64 -19.00 43.00
C THR A 9 -5.25 -18.57 43.44
N GLU A 10 -4.86 -18.80 44.70
CA GLU A 10 -3.53 -18.44 45.21
C GLU A 10 -2.42 -19.21 44.49
N VAL A 11 -2.63 -20.51 44.22
CA VAL A 11 -1.68 -21.33 43.44
C VAL A 11 -1.59 -20.87 41.99
N ALA A 12 -2.72 -20.46 41.38
CA ALA A 12 -2.73 -19.93 40.03
C ALA A 12 -2.00 -18.58 39.94
N VAL A 13 -2.25 -17.66 40.88
CA VAL A 13 -1.59 -16.34 40.93
C VAL A 13 -0.07 -16.51 41.06
N LYS A 14 0.41 -17.32 42.00
CA LYS A 14 1.86 -17.58 42.16
C LYS A 14 2.50 -18.18 40.90
N LYS A 15 1.76 -19.02 40.16
CA LYS A 15 2.24 -19.57 38.88
C LYS A 15 2.35 -18.49 37.80
N TYR A 16 1.39 -17.56 37.73
CA TYR A 16 1.43 -16.46 36.77
C TYR A 16 2.49 -15.41 37.12
N GLU A 17 2.69 -15.11 38.40
CA GLU A 17 3.76 -14.22 38.88
C GLU A 17 5.15 -14.76 38.47
N GLY A 18 5.44 -16.04 38.72
CA GLY A 18 6.72 -16.64 38.31
C GLY A 18 6.92 -16.69 36.79
N ALA A 19 5.85 -16.87 36.01
CA ALA A 19 5.92 -16.79 34.55
C ALA A 19 6.17 -15.36 34.07
N SER A 20 5.55 -14.37 34.71
CA SER A 20 5.74 -12.95 34.42
C SER A 20 7.16 -12.49 34.73
N GLU A 21 7.73 -12.88 35.87
CA GLU A 21 9.14 -12.57 36.20
C GLU A 21 10.13 -13.20 35.23
N THR A 22 9.83 -14.41 34.74
CA THR A 22 10.67 -15.08 33.74
C THR A 22 10.60 -14.37 32.39
N ALA A 23 9.40 -13.94 31.98
CA ALA A 23 9.21 -13.16 30.74
C ALA A 23 9.93 -11.80 30.83
N ASP A 24 9.77 -11.10 31.95
CA ASP A 24 10.44 -9.82 32.21
C ASP A 24 11.98 -9.96 32.13
N LYS A 25 12.54 -11.02 32.73
CA LYS A 25 13.98 -11.32 32.61
C LYS A 25 14.42 -11.61 31.17
N ILE A 26 13.61 -12.31 30.36
CA ILE A 26 13.95 -12.57 28.95
C ILE A 26 13.97 -11.27 28.14
N ILE A 27 13.08 -10.33 28.47
CA ILE A 27 12.95 -9.06 27.76
C ILE A 27 14.03 -8.07 28.20
N ASN A 28 14.30 -7.96 29.50
CA ASN A 28 15.01 -6.81 30.08
C ASN A 28 16.39 -7.13 30.65
N SER A 29 16.74 -8.39 30.92
CA SER A 29 18.08 -8.73 31.43
C SER A 29 19.06 -9.02 30.30
N ASP A 30 20.36 -8.84 30.50
CA ASP A 30 21.42 -9.28 29.56
C ASP A 30 22.08 -10.57 30.09
N ASP A 31 21.27 -11.63 30.23
CA ASP A 31 21.73 -12.90 30.79
C ASP A 31 21.08 -14.12 30.13
N VAL A 32 21.56 -15.31 30.49
CA VAL A 32 20.90 -16.57 30.19
C VAL A 32 19.85 -16.85 31.26
N VAL A 33 18.58 -16.72 30.89
CA VAL A 33 17.44 -16.95 31.76
C VAL A 33 17.07 -18.44 31.76
N ILE A 34 16.97 -19.04 32.95
CA ILE A 34 16.48 -20.43 33.09
C ILE A 34 14.96 -20.44 32.99
N THR A 35 14.43 -21.10 31.97
CA THR A 35 12.99 -21.28 31.79
C THR A 35 12.58 -22.73 32.08
N GLY A 36 11.28 -22.99 32.18
CA GLY A 36 10.76 -24.37 32.25
C GLY A 36 11.12 -25.24 31.03
N ALA A 37 11.56 -24.63 29.92
CA ALA A 37 12.04 -25.30 28.71
C ALA A 37 13.59 -25.31 28.59
N GLY A 38 14.29 -25.02 29.70
CA GLY A 38 15.74 -24.93 29.78
C GLY A 38 16.29 -23.50 29.67
N PRO A 39 17.63 -23.34 29.62
CA PRO A 39 18.28 -22.05 29.48
C PRO A 39 17.90 -21.38 28.15
N ARG A 40 17.65 -20.07 28.18
CA ARG A 40 17.38 -19.22 27.02
C ARG A 40 18.19 -17.93 27.15
N LYS A 41 18.80 -17.45 26.07
CA LYS A 41 19.41 -16.11 26.06
C LYS A 41 18.30 -15.06 26.01
N SER A 42 18.40 -14.02 26.81
CA SER A 42 17.50 -12.87 26.74
C SER A 42 17.67 -12.08 25.44
N PHE A 43 16.67 -11.27 25.07
CA PHE A 43 16.74 -10.44 23.85
C PHE A 43 17.92 -9.46 23.84
N PRO A 44 18.22 -8.73 24.95
CA PRO A 44 19.38 -7.86 25.00
C PRO A 44 20.69 -8.60 24.76
N LYS A 45 20.83 -9.83 25.30
CA LYS A 45 22.03 -10.66 25.13
C LYS A 45 22.20 -11.14 23.70
N VAL A 46 21.10 -11.55 23.05
CA VAL A 46 21.11 -11.93 21.64
C VAL A 46 21.47 -10.75 20.75
N SER A 47 20.91 -9.56 21.02
CA SER A 47 21.23 -8.34 20.29
C SER A 47 22.71 -7.99 20.40
N ARG A 48 23.26 -7.95 21.62
CA ARG A 48 24.66 -7.62 21.85
C ARG A 48 25.63 -8.61 21.20
N GLU A 49 25.37 -9.92 21.33
CA GLU A 49 26.21 -10.94 20.68
C GLU A 49 26.12 -10.87 19.14
N ALA A 50 24.97 -10.44 18.60
CA ALA A 50 24.83 -10.18 17.17
C ALA A 50 25.64 -8.94 16.76
N ASP A 51 25.55 -7.85 17.52
CA ASP A 51 26.32 -6.62 17.29
C ASP A 51 27.83 -6.85 17.38
N GLU A 52 28.29 -7.65 18.35
CA GLU A 52 29.70 -8.06 18.49
C GLU A 52 30.16 -8.88 17.28
N LYS A 53 29.33 -9.81 16.79
CA LYS A 53 29.61 -10.58 15.55
C LYS A 53 29.62 -9.71 14.31
N PHE A 54 28.71 -8.74 14.21
CA PHE A 54 28.69 -7.79 13.10
C PHE A 54 29.92 -6.88 13.12
N ALA A 55 30.34 -6.40 14.29
CA ALA A 55 31.55 -5.62 14.44
C ALA A 55 32.81 -6.43 14.07
N GLU A 56 32.88 -7.71 14.48
CA GLU A 56 33.99 -8.60 14.10
C GLU A 56 33.99 -8.90 12.59
N GLN A 57 32.83 -9.12 11.98
CA GLN A 57 32.71 -9.31 10.53
C GLN A 57 33.07 -8.04 9.75
N SER A 58 32.66 -6.86 10.23
CA SER A 58 33.03 -5.57 9.64
C SER A 58 34.54 -5.37 9.71
N LYS A 59 35.15 -5.62 10.88
CA LYS A 59 36.60 -5.52 11.05
C LYS A 59 37.36 -6.48 10.13
N ASN A 60 36.90 -7.72 10.00
CA ASN A 60 37.49 -8.71 9.08
C ASN A 60 37.30 -8.31 7.60
N ALA A 61 36.20 -7.62 7.27
CA ALA A 61 35.96 -7.10 5.93
C ALA A 61 36.86 -5.90 5.62
N ASP A 62 37.03 -4.99 6.59
CA ASP A 62 37.93 -3.84 6.47
C ASP A 62 39.40 -4.28 6.36
N GLU A 63 39.82 -5.29 7.13
CA GLU A 63 41.16 -5.89 7.02
C GLU A 63 41.37 -6.55 5.65
N LYS A 64 40.39 -7.30 5.14
CA LYS A 64 40.43 -7.88 3.78
C LYS A 64 40.44 -6.82 2.69
N PHE A 65 39.69 -5.75 2.86
CA PHE A 65 39.64 -4.64 1.90
C PHE A 65 40.95 -3.87 1.90
N ALA A 66 41.55 -3.62 3.07
CA ALA A 66 42.88 -3.02 3.18
C ALA A 66 43.97 -3.91 2.55
N GLU A 67 43.90 -5.24 2.72
CA GLU A 67 44.80 -6.19 2.08
C GLU A 67 44.63 -6.23 0.55
N GLN A 68 43.38 -6.20 0.05
CA GLN A 68 43.09 -6.13 -1.38
C GLN A 68 43.51 -4.78 -2.00
N SER A 69 43.30 -3.67 -1.29
CA SER A 69 43.72 -2.34 -1.75
C SER A 69 45.24 -2.22 -1.78
N LYS A 70 45.95 -2.81 -0.81
CA LYS A 70 47.41 -2.89 -0.82
C LYS A 70 47.94 -3.74 -1.98
N ASN A 71 47.30 -4.88 -2.25
CA ASN A 71 47.63 -5.72 -3.41
C ASN A 71 47.34 -5.03 -4.75
N ALA A 72 46.30 -4.19 -4.80
CA ALA A 72 45.96 -3.39 -5.98
C ALA A 72 46.96 -2.25 -6.23
N ASP A 73 47.38 -1.55 -5.17
CA ASP A 73 48.42 -0.50 -5.25
C ASP A 73 49.79 -1.09 -5.58
N ASP A 74 50.14 -2.28 -5.04
CA ASP A 74 51.36 -3.00 -5.38
C ASP A 74 51.32 -3.51 -6.84
N SER A 75 50.16 -3.94 -7.33
CA SER A 75 49.93 -4.32 -8.73
C SER A 75 50.01 -3.11 -9.68
N PHE A 76 49.45 -1.97 -9.29
CA PHE A 76 49.46 -0.74 -10.08
C PHE A 76 50.87 -0.14 -10.17
N ASN A 77 51.61 -0.09 -9.05
CA ASN A 77 53.00 0.36 -9.01
C ASN A 77 53.95 -0.61 -9.73
N SER A 78 53.68 -1.92 -9.68
CA SER A 78 54.37 -2.96 -10.47
C SER A 78 54.15 -2.78 -11.97
N GLN A 79 52.93 -2.46 -12.40
CA GLN A 79 52.61 -2.22 -13.81
C GLN A 79 53.18 -0.89 -14.33
N LYS A 80 53.18 0.18 -13.52
CA LYS A 80 53.83 1.46 -13.85
C LYS A 80 55.35 1.32 -13.99
N GLY A 81 56.00 0.59 -13.08
CA GLY A 81 57.43 0.27 -13.16
C GLY A 81 57.80 -0.75 -14.26
N LYS A 82 56.83 -1.51 -14.80
CA LYS A 82 56.99 -2.35 -16.00
C LYS A 82 56.87 -1.51 -17.27
N PHE A 83 55.90 -0.60 -17.33
CA PHE A 83 55.69 0.28 -18.47
C PHE A 83 56.84 1.29 -18.67
N GLU A 84 57.38 1.86 -17.58
CA GLU A 84 58.54 2.77 -17.64
C GLU A 84 59.84 2.03 -18.04
N ARG A 85 60.01 0.74 -17.66
CA ARG A 85 61.10 -0.13 -18.15
C ARG A 85 60.91 -0.57 -19.60
N GLU A 86 59.68 -0.89 -20.01
CA GLU A 86 59.37 -1.25 -21.41
C GLU A 86 59.64 -0.09 -22.39
N ILE A 87 59.46 1.16 -21.93
CA ILE A 87 59.79 2.35 -22.73
C ILE A 87 61.31 2.61 -22.77
N GLN A 88 62.06 2.30 -21.71
CA GLN A 88 63.52 2.40 -21.68
C GLN A 88 64.24 1.27 -22.44
N ASP A 89 63.71 0.04 -22.41
CA ASP A 89 64.26 -1.11 -23.14
C ASP A 89 64.01 -1.00 -24.66
N ARG A 90 62.87 -0.44 -25.07
CA ARG A 90 62.55 -0.17 -26.48
C ARG A 90 63.44 0.91 -27.12
N PHE A 91 64.18 1.69 -26.32
CA PHE A 91 65.17 2.67 -26.79
C PHE A 91 66.63 2.18 -26.72
N SER A 92 66.89 0.94 -26.31
CA SER A 92 68.25 0.36 -26.30
C SER A 92 68.58 -0.34 -27.64
N VAL A 93 69.00 0.47 -28.60
CA VAL A 93 69.32 0.13 -30.00
C VAL A 93 70.62 -0.71 -30.14
N SER A 94 70.83 -1.76 -29.34
CA SER A 94 71.99 -2.66 -29.52
C SER A 94 71.77 -4.05 -28.93
N GLN A 95 71.20 -4.99 -29.69
CA GLN A 95 71.36 -6.41 -29.37
C GLN A 95 72.27 -7.08 -30.40
N GLN A 96 73.29 -7.78 -29.90
CA GLN A 96 74.28 -8.51 -30.69
C GLN A 96 73.71 -9.86 -31.14
N VAL A 97 74.03 -10.24 -32.38
CA VAL A 97 73.79 -11.59 -32.91
C VAL A 97 74.59 -12.59 -32.09
N ILE A 98 73.94 -13.63 -31.56
CA ILE A 98 74.56 -14.71 -30.80
C ILE A 98 74.55 -16.01 -31.63
N SER A 99 75.66 -16.72 -31.69
CA SER A 99 75.71 -18.05 -32.31
C SER A 99 75.07 -19.09 -31.40
N TRP A 100 74.47 -20.16 -31.95
CA TRP A 100 74.03 -21.29 -31.13
C TRP A 100 75.21 -21.87 -30.33
N VAL A 101 75.04 -22.08 -29.02
CA VAL A 101 76.07 -22.60 -28.10
C VAL A 101 75.45 -23.73 -27.27
N PRO A 102 76.16 -24.84 -27.00
CA PRO A 102 75.62 -25.93 -26.19
C PRO A 102 75.48 -25.56 -24.71
N ASN A 103 74.48 -26.15 -24.03
CA ASN A 103 74.24 -26.07 -22.57
C ASN A 103 73.96 -24.67 -22.00
N ILE A 104 73.48 -23.72 -22.81
CA ILE A 104 73.09 -22.38 -22.35
C ILE A 104 71.58 -22.28 -22.09
N ASP A 105 71.21 -21.49 -21.09
CA ASP A 105 69.82 -21.17 -20.76
C ASP A 105 69.30 -20.03 -21.64
N ILE A 106 68.26 -20.30 -22.43
CA ILE A 106 67.59 -19.30 -23.24
C ILE A 106 66.37 -18.78 -22.47
N SER A 107 66.38 -17.49 -22.16
CA SER A 107 65.38 -16.86 -21.27
C SER A 107 64.78 -15.55 -21.80
N ASP A 108 65.26 -15.00 -22.92
CA ASP A 108 64.76 -13.74 -23.52
C ASP A 108 64.07 -13.94 -24.89
N LYS A 109 62.83 -13.46 -25.00
CA LYS A 109 61.87 -13.66 -26.10
C LYS A 109 62.20 -12.92 -27.41
N TYR A 110 63.25 -12.10 -27.43
CA TYR A 110 63.55 -11.22 -28.57
C TYR A 110 64.90 -11.48 -29.27
N GLN A 111 65.57 -12.60 -28.98
CA GLN A 111 66.93 -12.87 -29.49
C GLN A 111 66.97 -13.15 -31.00
N ARG A 112 68.06 -12.67 -31.65
CA ARG A 112 68.49 -13.09 -33.00
C ARG A 112 69.67 -14.03 -32.87
N TYR A 113 69.57 -15.19 -33.52
CA TYR A 113 70.68 -16.13 -33.54
C TYR A 113 71.10 -16.46 -34.97
N SER A 114 72.36 -16.90 -35.09
CA SER A 114 72.91 -17.34 -36.36
C SER A 114 73.52 -18.73 -36.26
N ILE A 115 73.49 -19.43 -37.38
CA ILE A 115 74.20 -20.69 -37.59
C ILE A 115 75.25 -20.40 -38.66
N GLY A 116 76.52 -20.71 -38.40
CA GLY A 116 77.65 -20.38 -39.27
C GLY A 116 78.31 -19.04 -38.94
N THR A 117 79.44 -18.72 -39.60
CA THR A 117 80.21 -17.49 -39.36
C THR A 117 79.76 -16.37 -40.30
N VAL A 118 79.45 -15.19 -39.79
CA VAL A 118 78.98 -14.03 -40.57
C VAL A 118 79.86 -13.81 -41.81
N GLY A 119 79.26 -13.90 -43.01
CA GLY A 119 79.95 -13.71 -44.30
C GLY A 119 80.42 -15.00 -45.00
N GLN A 120 80.22 -16.18 -44.41
CA GLN A 120 80.45 -17.49 -45.05
C GLN A 120 79.16 -18.05 -45.68
N ALA A 121 79.29 -18.97 -46.63
CA ALA A 121 78.15 -19.53 -47.37
C ALA A 121 77.17 -20.36 -46.51
N ASP A 122 77.60 -20.77 -45.32
CA ASP A 122 76.81 -21.49 -44.33
C ASP A 122 76.12 -20.56 -43.31
N TYR A 123 76.36 -19.24 -43.37
CA TYR A 123 75.75 -18.27 -42.47
C TYR A 123 74.25 -18.11 -42.74
N LYS A 124 73.43 -18.36 -41.72
CA LYS A 124 71.99 -18.10 -41.72
C LYS A 124 71.58 -17.42 -40.43
N GLU A 125 70.77 -16.38 -40.53
CA GLU A 125 70.27 -15.57 -39.39
C GLU A 125 68.77 -15.78 -39.22
N TYR A 126 68.32 -15.97 -37.98
CA TYR A 126 66.94 -16.29 -37.63
C TYR A 126 66.45 -15.44 -36.43
N LEU A 127 65.14 -15.13 -36.45
CA LEU A 127 64.43 -14.44 -35.36
C LEU A 127 63.73 -15.49 -34.48
N ALA A 128 63.86 -15.40 -33.15
CA ALA A 128 63.11 -16.26 -32.26
C ALA A 128 61.60 -15.94 -32.26
N ASN A 129 60.76 -16.98 -32.21
CA ASN A 129 59.31 -16.84 -32.03
C ASN A 129 58.99 -16.70 -30.51
N PRO A 130 58.43 -15.56 -30.06
CA PRO A 130 58.44 -15.15 -28.65
C PRO A 130 57.62 -15.97 -27.66
N GLU A 131 56.84 -16.97 -28.09
CA GLU A 131 55.93 -17.73 -27.21
C GLU A 131 56.57 -18.93 -26.48
N LYS A 132 57.87 -19.21 -26.68
CA LYS A 132 58.45 -20.54 -26.41
C LYS A 132 59.69 -20.56 -25.50
N LEU A 133 59.70 -19.70 -24.47
CA LEU A 133 60.76 -19.62 -23.46
C LEU A 133 60.23 -19.83 -22.03
N PRO A 134 61.06 -20.27 -21.07
CA PRO A 134 62.50 -20.56 -21.15
C PRO A 134 62.84 -22.07 -21.25
N PHE A 135 64.03 -22.41 -21.79
CA PHE A 135 64.60 -23.77 -21.76
C PHE A 135 66.14 -23.76 -21.88
N GLN A 136 66.80 -24.86 -21.51
CA GLN A 136 68.25 -25.05 -21.68
C GLN A 136 68.55 -25.83 -22.97
N THR A 137 69.50 -25.36 -23.76
CA THR A 137 69.99 -26.06 -24.97
C THR A 137 70.79 -27.31 -24.58
N GLY A 138 70.69 -28.37 -25.36
CA GLY A 138 71.40 -29.63 -25.19
C GLY A 138 72.90 -29.52 -25.50
N SER A 139 73.62 -30.64 -25.40
CA SER A 139 75.06 -30.67 -25.61
C SER A 139 75.45 -30.57 -27.09
N THR A 140 74.51 -30.86 -28.01
CA THR A 140 74.63 -30.68 -29.46
C THR A 140 73.28 -30.25 -30.06
N ILE A 141 73.28 -29.53 -31.19
CA ILE A 141 72.02 -29.16 -31.88
C ILE A 141 71.26 -30.41 -32.34
N GLN A 142 71.95 -31.51 -32.67
CA GLN A 142 71.32 -32.79 -33.03
C GLN A 142 70.60 -33.45 -31.84
N GLU A 143 71.08 -33.28 -30.61
CA GLU A 143 70.40 -33.74 -29.40
C GLU A 143 69.13 -32.92 -29.14
N ASP A 144 69.21 -31.61 -29.37
CA ASP A 144 68.08 -30.68 -29.26
C ASP A 144 66.97 -30.96 -30.29
N LEU A 145 67.35 -31.32 -31.51
CA LEU A 145 66.45 -31.77 -32.57
C LEU A 145 65.84 -33.15 -32.23
N ALA A 146 66.65 -34.09 -31.72
CA ALA A 146 66.18 -35.44 -31.37
C ALA A 146 65.21 -35.46 -30.16
N ASN A 147 65.32 -34.47 -29.26
CA ASN A 147 64.47 -34.32 -28.08
C ASN A 147 63.25 -33.39 -28.32
N ASN A 148 62.99 -32.96 -29.55
CA ASN A 148 61.95 -32.00 -29.92
C ASN A 148 62.02 -30.68 -29.12
N LEU A 149 63.22 -30.28 -28.68
CA LEU A 149 63.46 -28.98 -28.05
C LEU A 149 63.60 -27.89 -29.12
N TRP A 150 63.95 -28.29 -30.34
CA TRP A 150 64.04 -27.49 -31.56
C TRP A 150 63.48 -28.30 -32.73
N ASP A 151 62.86 -27.63 -33.70
CA ASP A 151 62.50 -28.23 -34.98
C ASP A 151 63.64 -28.08 -36.00
N GLU A 152 63.55 -28.82 -37.10
CA GLU A 152 64.51 -28.84 -38.21
C GLU A 152 64.68 -27.49 -38.93
N THR A 153 63.84 -26.50 -38.58
CA THR A 153 63.92 -25.11 -39.04
C THR A 153 64.48 -24.15 -37.99
N GLY A 154 64.80 -24.65 -36.79
CA GLY A 154 65.39 -23.89 -35.69
C GLY A 154 64.37 -23.25 -34.74
N VAL A 155 63.16 -23.79 -34.59
CA VAL A 155 62.11 -23.25 -33.70
C VAL A 155 61.75 -24.25 -32.58
N PRO A 156 61.61 -23.83 -31.30
CA PRO A 156 61.26 -24.75 -30.20
C PRO A 156 59.84 -25.34 -30.30
N SER A 157 59.57 -26.53 -29.71
CA SER A 157 58.28 -27.25 -29.89
C SER A 157 57.23 -27.07 -28.76
N GLN A 158 55.94 -27.09 -29.15
CA GLN A 158 54.77 -26.57 -28.43
C GLN A 158 54.08 -27.56 -27.46
N SER A 159 54.30 -28.87 -27.59
CA SER A 159 53.57 -29.91 -26.84
C SER A 159 54.01 -30.08 -25.38
N LYS A 160 55.24 -29.68 -25.04
CA LYS A 160 55.81 -29.83 -23.70
C LYS A 160 55.44 -28.70 -22.75
N VAL A 161 55.26 -27.48 -23.27
CA VAL A 161 54.91 -26.27 -22.49
C VAL A 161 53.46 -26.34 -22.00
N TYR A 162 52.53 -26.78 -22.85
CA TYR A 162 51.13 -26.94 -22.43
C TYR A 162 50.96 -27.97 -21.30
N ARG A 163 51.71 -29.08 -21.33
CA ARG A 163 51.74 -30.05 -20.21
C ARG A 163 52.24 -29.44 -18.91
N GLN A 164 53.33 -28.67 -18.95
CA GLN A 164 53.87 -28.03 -17.76
C GLN A 164 52.92 -26.97 -17.17
N ASP A 165 52.18 -26.25 -18.01
CA ASP A 165 51.21 -25.26 -17.54
C ASP A 165 49.93 -25.91 -16.97
N ALA A 166 49.49 -27.03 -17.55
CA ALA A 166 48.41 -27.85 -16.99
C ALA A 166 48.80 -28.48 -15.65
N ASP A 167 50.01 -29.06 -15.54
CA ASP A 167 50.55 -29.61 -14.29
C ASP A 167 50.65 -28.52 -13.20
N ARG A 168 51.06 -27.31 -13.58
CA ARG A 168 51.11 -26.15 -12.69
C ARG A 168 49.71 -25.73 -12.23
N GLN A 169 48.73 -25.63 -13.12
CA GLN A 169 47.35 -25.29 -12.74
C GLN A 169 46.70 -26.37 -11.88
N GLN A 170 46.93 -27.64 -12.16
CA GLN A 170 46.52 -28.76 -11.31
C GLN A 170 47.12 -28.64 -9.90
N SER A 171 48.40 -28.26 -9.79
CA SER A 171 49.05 -28.04 -8.50
C SER A 171 48.51 -26.83 -7.72
N MET A 172 48.05 -25.78 -8.41
CA MET A 172 47.53 -24.56 -7.79
C MET A 172 46.06 -24.71 -7.34
N THR A 173 45.27 -25.47 -8.12
CA THR A 173 43.82 -25.60 -7.91
C THR A 173 43.43 -26.87 -7.14
N GLY A 174 44.32 -27.88 -7.10
CA GLY A 174 44.02 -29.20 -6.54
C GLY A 174 43.04 -30.03 -7.39
N ARG A 175 42.74 -29.59 -8.62
CA ARG A 175 41.74 -30.17 -9.53
C ARG A 175 42.42 -30.85 -10.73
N GLN A 176 41.81 -31.89 -11.30
CA GLN A 176 42.34 -32.58 -12.48
C GLN A 176 42.13 -31.71 -13.73
N VAL A 177 43.22 -31.41 -14.44
CA VAL A 177 43.23 -30.59 -15.66
C VAL A 177 43.75 -31.44 -16.82
N GLU A 178 42.93 -31.63 -17.85
CA GLU A 178 43.31 -32.34 -19.06
C GLU A 178 43.49 -31.40 -20.25
N ILE A 179 44.42 -31.74 -21.16
CA ILE A 179 44.68 -30.97 -22.36
C ILE A 179 44.10 -31.72 -23.54
N VAL A 180 43.09 -31.12 -24.18
CA VAL A 180 42.39 -31.71 -25.32
C VAL A 180 42.73 -30.92 -26.58
N ASN A 181 43.03 -31.64 -27.67
CA ASN A 181 43.27 -31.03 -28.97
C ASN A 181 41.93 -30.51 -29.52
N THR A 182 41.85 -29.23 -29.88
CA THR A 182 40.60 -28.59 -30.33
C THR A 182 40.29 -28.82 -31.81
N GLY A 183 41.19 -29.49 -32.55
CA GLY A 183 41.03 -29.79 -33.97
C GLY A 183 41.23 -28.59 -34.92
N VAL A 184 41.40 -27.38 -34.39
CA VAL A 184 41.65 -26.15 -35.17
C VAL A 184 43.13 -25.80 -35.08
N ASP A 185 43.86 -25.89 -36.20
CA ASP A 185 45.24 -25.40 -36.38
C ASP A 185 46.28 -25.89 -35.35
N GLY A 186 46.06 -27.04 -34.70
CA GLY A 186 46.97 -27.57 -33.67
C GLY A 186 46.88 -26.84 -32.32
N SER A 187 45.81 -26.09 -32.08
CA SER A 187 45.55 -25.45 -30.79
C SER A 187 45.02 -26.45 -29.74
N TYR A 188 45.38 -26.21 -28.48
CA TYR A 188 45.01 -27.05 -27.34
C TYR A 188 44.08 -26.29 -26.40
N GLY A 189 43.03 -26.94 -25.91
CA GLY A 189 42.12 -26.43 -24.88
C GLY A 189 42.37 -27.11 -23.54
N GLN A 190 42.13 -26.41 -22.43
CA GLN A 190 42.18 -26.99 -21.08
C GLN A 190 40.77 -27.42 -20.65
N VAL A 191 40.66 -28.63 -20.10
CA VAL A 191 39.42 -29.22 -19.61
C VAL A 191 39.53 -29.53 -18.11
N ILE A 192 38.55 -29.09 -17.32
CA ILE A 192 38.45 -29.38 -15.87
C ILE A 192 37.24 -30.30 -15.67
N THR A 193 37.44 -31.45 -15.02
CA THR A 193 36.48 -32.59 -15.05
C THR A 193 35.76 -32.89 -13.72
N ASP A 194 35.97 -32.09 -12.68
CA ASP A 194 35.72 -32.51 -11.29
C ASP A 194 34.35 -32.05 -10.72
N GLU A 195 33.47 -31.54 -11.56
CA GLU A 195 32.16 -30.96 -11.22
C GLU A 195 31.06 -31.68 -12.03
N PRO A 196 29.75 -31.52 -11.71
CA PRO A 196 28.66 -31.99 -12.58
C PRO A 196 28.64 -31.32 -13.96
N PHE A 197 29.64 -30.50 -14.29
CA PHE A 197 29.84 -29.86 -15.58
C PHE A 197 31.30 -30.01 -16.03
N VAL A 198 31.52 -30.25 -17.32
CA VAL A 198 32.83 -30.18 -17.99
C VAL A 198 33.10 -28.74 -18.39
N PHE A 199 34.27 -28.22 -18.03
CA PHE A 199 34.74 -26.89 -18.43
C PHE A 199 35.68 -26.98 -19.60
N VAL A 200 35.53 -26.09 -20.58
CA VAL A 200 36.46 -25.99 -21.72
C VAL A 200 36.97 -24.56 -21.82
N LEU A 201 38.29 -24.39 -21.72
CA LEU A 201 39.01 -23.14 -21.95
C LEU A 201 39.74 -23.24 -23.30
N SER A 202 39.21 -22.57 -24.32
CA SER A 202 39.90 -22.42 -25.61
C SER A 202 40.79 -21.16 -25.59
N ALA A 203 42.08 -21.34 -25.87
CA ALA A 203 43.03 -20.24 -26.05
C ALA A 203 43.29 -20.01 -27.55
N GLY A 204 42.39 -19.28 -28.21
CA GLY A 204 42.62 -18.69 -29.53
C GLY A 204 42.88 -17.19 -29.40
N ALA A 205 43.71 -16.61 -30.29
CA ALA A 205 44.23 -15.25 -30.20
C ALA A 205 43.17 -14.14 -30.10
N ASP A 206 41.90 -14.40 -30.43
CA ASP A 206 40.82 -13.39 -30.42
C ASP A 206 39.49 -13.83 -29.75
N SER A 207 39.41 -14.98 -29.09
CA SER A 207 38.19 -15.32 -28.32
C SER A 207 38.43 -16.36 -27.21
N GLN A 208 38.21 -15.96 -25.95
CA GLN A 208 38.06 -16.91 -24.85
C GLN A 208 36.61 -17.41 -24.85
N LEU A 209 36.38 -18.59 -25.43
CA LEU A 209 35.12 -19.31 -25.25
C LEU A 209 35.15 -19.99 -23.88
N TYR A 210 34.16 -19.69 -23.03
CA TYR A 210 33.89 -20.46 -21.82
C TYR A 210 32.69 -21.35 -22.13
N SER A 211 32.86 -22.67 -22.02
CA SER A 211 31.73 -23.60 -22.16
C SER A 211 31.50 -24.40 -20.91
N MET A 212 30.22 -24.59 -20.59
CA MET A 212 29.74 -25.52 -19.58
C MET A 212 28.92 -26.61 -20.26
N VAL A 213 29.23 -27.87 -19.94
CA VAL A 213 28.47 -29.03 -20.43
C VAL A 213 28.05 -29.89 -19.25
N PRO A 214 26.76 -30.18 -19.04
CA PRO A 214 26.32 -31.12 -18.01
C PRO A 214 27.02 -32.46 -18.19
N GLN A 215 27.66 -32.98 -17.14
CA GLN A 215 28.24 -34.31 -17.18
C GLN A 215 27.12 -35.35 -17.35
N PRO A 216 27.28 -36.34 -18.25
CA PRO A 216 26.43 -37.51 -18.23
C PRO A 216 26.51 -38.21 -16.86
N SER A 217 25.50 -39.00 -16.52
CA SER A 217 25.36 -39.64 -15.19
C SER A 217 26.51 -40.57 -14.76
N ASN A 218 27.52 -40.76 -15.62
CA ASN A 218 28.76 -41.49 -15.35
C ASN A 218 29.96 -40.58 -15.69
N PRO A 219 31.00 -40.52 -14.84
CA PRO A 219 32.20 -39.73 -15.14
C PRO A 219 32.97 -40.38 -16.29
N SER A 220 32.69 -39.94 -17.51
CA SER A 220 33.45 -40.30 -18.71
C SER A 220 34.36 -39.14 -19.10
N VAL A 221 35.60 -39.48 -19.47
CA VAL A 221 36.62 -38.53 -19.95
C VAL A 221 36.16 -37.91 -21.27
N VAL A 222 36.54 -36.66 -21.53
CA VAL A 222 36.20 -35.97 -22.77
C VAL A 222 37.03 -36.56 -23.92
N HIS A 223 36.35 -37.13 -24.92
CA HIS A 223 36.99 -37.75 -26.08
C HIS A 223 37.39 -36.72 -27.13
N ASN A 224 36.47 -35.81 -27.46
CA ASN A 224 36.65 -34.82 -28.50
C ASN A 224 35.85 -33.54 -28.21
N LEU A 225 36.43 -32.40 -28.61
CA LEU A 225 35.80 -31.09 -28.55
C LEU A 225 35.69 -30.55 -29.99
N ASP A 226 34.49 -30.49 -30.54
CA ASP A 226 34.25 -29.85 -31.83
C ASP A 226 33.66 -28.45 -31.59
N VAL A 227 34.56 -27.45 -31.57
CA VAL A 227 34.20 -26.05 -31.36
C VAL A 227 33.35 -25.51 -32.52
N ASN A 228 33.53 -26.03 -33.74
CA ASN A 228 32.78 -25.57 -34.93
C ASN A 228 31.37 -26.15 -34.96
N ALA A 229 31.22 -27.41 -34.55
CA ALA A 229 29.91 -28.04 -34.41
C ALA A 229 29.20 -27.66 -33.11
N GLY A 230 29.92 -27.05 -32.15
CA GLY A 230 29.36 -26.72 -30.85
C GLY A 230 29.02 -27.96 -30.02
N THR A 231 29.85 -29.02 -30.07
CA THR A 231 29.58 -30.28 -29.36
C THR A 231 30.80 -30.84 -28.63
N ILE A 232 30.57 -31.46 -27.48
CA ILE A 232 31.55 -32.29 -26.74
C ILE A 232 31.14 -33.74 -26.91
N THR A 233 32.08 -34.59 -27.33
CA THR A 233 31.93 -36.04 -27.33
C THR A 233 32.67 -36.63 -26.13
N PHE A 234 32.01 -37.46 -25.35
CA PHE A 234 32.59 -38.19 -24.22
C PHE A 234 33.09 -39.57 -24.66
N ASP A 235 34.02 -40.18 -23.91
CA ASP A 235 34.60 -41.50 -24.22
C ASP A 235 33.57 -42.64 -24.29
N ASN A 236 32.40 -42.45 -23.68
CA ASN A 236 31.28 -43.38 -23.78
C ASN A 236 30.46 -43.23 -25.09
N GLY A 237 30.81 -42.27 -25.94
CA GLY A 237 30.13 -41.95 -27.19
C GLY A 237 28.98 -40.93 -27.05
N ASP A 238 28.70 -40.43 -25.84
CA ASP A 238 27.68 -39.40 -25.63
C ASP A 238 28.14 -38.07 -26.25
N VAL A 239 27.20 -37.35 -26.85
CA VAL A 239 27.43 -36.02 -27.43
C VAL A 239 26.54 -35.01 -26.72
N SER A 240 27.14 -33.94 -26.21
CA SER A 240 26.43 -32.84 -25.57
C SER A 240 26.75 -31.51 -26.24
N ASP A 241 25.77 -30.63 -26.37
CA ASP A 241 25.96 -29.31 -26.95
C ASP A 241 26.81 -28.41 -26.03
N ILE A 242 27.81 -27.76 -26.62
CA ILE A 242 28.61 -26.68 -26.03
C ILE A 242 27.71 -25.45 -25.92
N LEU A 243 27.29 -25.11 -24.70
CA LEU A 243 26.76 -23.78 -24.44
C LEU A 243 27.92 -22.79 -24.57
N ALA A 244 28.06 -22.15 -25.72
CA ALA A 244 28.95 -21.01 -25.89
C ALA A 244 28.35 -19.83 -25.10
N VAL A 245 28.82 -19.63 -23.87
CA VAL A 245 28.44 -18.48 -23.04
C VAL A 245 29.61 -17.50 -23.02
N GLY A 246 29.33 -16.23 -23.27
CA GLY A 246 30.33 -15.19 -23.08
C GLY A 246 30.76 -15.11 -21.60
N ARG A 247 31.91 -14.48 -21.36
CA ARG A 247 32.50 -14.39 -20.01
C ARG A 247 31.56 -13.73 -19.00
N LYS A 248 30.72 -12.77 -19.41
CA LYS A 248 29.75 -12.10 -18.54
C LYS A 248 28.56 -13.00 -18.21
N GLU A 249 28.06 -13.74 -19.20
CA GLU A 249 26.97 -14.72 -19.04
C GLU A 249 27.40 -15.84 -18.08
N TYR A 250 28.62 -16.35 -18.22
CA TYR A 250 29.20 -17.33 -17.31
C TYR A 250 29.25 -16.83 -15.86
N ARG A 251 29.82 -15.63 -15.63
CA ARG A 251 29.92 -15.05 -14.28
C ARG A 251 28.54 -14.87 -13.64
N ALA A 252 27.53 -14.50 -14.43
CA ALA A 252 26.18 -14.34 -13.93
C ALA A 252 25.52 -15.66 -13.52
N LEU A 253 25.74 -16.72 -14.30
CA LEU A 253 25.28 -18.07 -13.97
C LEU A 253 25.97 -18.59 -12.70
N GLU A 254 27.28 -18.40 -12.58
CA GLU A 254 28.08 -18.83 -11.41
C GLU A 254 27.61 -18.15 -10.12
N ARG A 255 27.39 -16.84 -10.15
CA ARG A 255 26.99 -16.08 -8.95
C ARG A 255 25.48 -16.07 -8.68
N GLY A 256 24.67 -16.53 -9.62
CA GLY A 256 23.21 -16.58 -9.51
C GLY A 256 22.48 -15.24 -9.74
N PHE A 257 23.10 -14.24 -10.37
CA PHE A 257 22.46 -12.96 -10.67
C PHE A 257 23.09 -12.21 -11.85
N VAL A 258 22.38 -11.22 -12.38
CA VAL A 258 22.81 -10.31 -13.46
C VAL A 258 23.00 -8.91 -12.89
N THR A 259 24.02 -8.16 -13.32
CA THR A 259 24.15 -6.74 -12.98
C THR A 259 24.06 -5.88 -14.23
N TYR A 260 23.50 -4.68 -14.10
CA TYR A 260 23.37 -3.76 -15.23
C TYR A 260 24.75 -3.36 -15.78
N ALA A 261 25.73 -3.13 -14.90
CA ALA A 261 27.10 -2.76 -15.31
C ALA A 261 27.75 -3.79 -16.24
N GLU A 262 27.59 -5.09 -15.96
CA GLU A 262 28.18 -6.15 -16.78
C GLU A 262 27.48 -6.32 -18.14
N TRP A 263 26.26 -5.81 -18.25
CA TRP A 263 25.50 -5.76 -19.48
C TRP A 263 25.74 -4.50 -20.30
N GLY A 264 26.63 -3.62 -19.83
CA GLY A 264 27.07 -2.44 -20.58
C GLY A 264 26.41 -1.13 -20.16
N VAL A 265 25.56 -1.15 -19.12
CA VAL A 265 24.90 0.07 -18.63
C VAL A 265 25.95 1.06 -18.09
N ASP A 266 25.94 2.29 -18.62
CA ASP A 266 26.68 3.41 -18.04
C ASP A 266 26.02 3.88 -16.74
N LEU A 267 26.61 3.48 -15.63
CA LEU A 267 26.17 3.86 -14.29
C LEU A 267 26.49 5.31 -13.90
N SER A 268 27.05 6.12 -14.81
CA SER A 268 27.23 7.55 -14.60
C SER A 268 25.95 8.36 -14.90
N GLY A 269 24.97 7.76 -15.59
CA GLY A 269 23.72 8.38 -15.98
C GLY A 269 23.85 9.33 -17.17
N LYS A 270 24.84 9.13 -18.06
CA LYS A 270 25.10 10.01 -19.20
C LYS A 270 24.67 9.43 -20.54
N THR A 271 24.58 8.12 -20.65
CA THR A 271 24.12 7.45 -21.89
C THR A 271 22.87 6.64 -21.64
N ILE A 272 21.97 6.64 -22.63
CA ILE A 272 20.73 5.86 -22.61
C ILE A 272 21.06 4.38 -22.41
N ALA A 273 20.31 3.71 -21.54
CA ALA A 273 20.61 2.36 -21.06
C ALA A 273 19.47 1.34 -21.28
N ASN A 274 18.39 1.71 -21.99
CA ASN A 274 17.20 0.86 -22.13
C ASN A 274 17.54 -0.52 -22.72
N ASP A 275 18.34 -0.57 -23.79
CA ASP A 275 18.68 -1.82 -24.49
C ASP A 275 19.50 -2.76 -23.60
N GLU A 276 20.51 -2.24 -22.90
CA GLU A 276 21.36 -3.04 -22.01
C GLU A 276 20.60 -3.55 -20.80
N ILE A 277 19.69 -2.73 -20.24
CA ILE A 277 18.80 -3.15 -19.14
C ILE A 277 17.84 -4.24 -19.62
N ASN A 278 17.19 -4.07 -20.76
CA ASN A 278 16.30 -5.08 -21.33
C ASN A 278 17.05 -6.38 -21.66
N ALA A 279 18.29 -6.30 -22.16
CA ALA A 279 19.14 -7.47 -22.38
C ALA A 279 19.51 -8.19 -21.07
N ALA A 280 19.75 -7.43 -20.00
CA ALA A 280 20.01 -7.98 -18.67
C ALA A 280 18.80 -8.74 -18.12
N HIS A 281 17.61 -8.15 -18.20
CA HIS A 281 16.35 -8.78 -17.80
C HIS A 281 16.03 -10.01 -18.65
N ALA A 282 16.19 -9.93 -19.97
CA ALA A 282 15.95 -11.05 -20.88
C ALA A 282 16.87 -12.24 -20.56
N PHE A 283 18.15 -12.00 -20.30
CA PHE A 283 19.09 -13.06 -19.90
C PHE A 283 18.73 -13.64 -18.54
N ALA A 284 18.48 -12.78 -17.54
CA ALA A 284 18.13 -13.21 -16.20
C ALA A 284 16.85 -14.08 -16.20
N LYS A 285 15.81 -13.64 -16.92
CA LYS A 285 14.57 -14.39 -17.13
C LYS A 285 14.81 -15.76 -17.75
N LYS A 286 15.58 -15.82 -18.85
CA LYS A 286 15.87 -17.07 -19.58
C LYS A 286 16.53 -18.13 -18.69
N HIS A 287 17.34 -17.70 -17.72
CA HIS A 287 18.14 -18.58 -16.88
C HIS A 287 17.65 -18.66 -15.42
N GLY A 288 16.48 -18.09 -15.09
CA GLY A 288 15.95 -18.11 -13.73
C GLY A 288 16.81 -17.35 -12.71
N LEU A 289 17.56 -16.35 -13.17
CA LEU A 289 18.40 -15.49 -12.34
C LEU A 289 17.65 -14.23 -11.91
N LYS A 290 18.17 -13.56 -10.88
CA LYS A 290 17.73 -12.22 -10.47
C LYS A 290 18.56 -11.13 -11.13
N THR A 291 18.01 -9.94 -11.33
CA THR A 291 18.84 -8.75 -11.57
C THR A 291 19.21 -8.10 -10.24
N ARG A 292 20.43 -7.54 -10.18
CA ARG A 292 20.95 -6.87 -8.99
C ARG A 292 21.82 -5.71 -9.42
N GLN A 293 21.60 -4.54 -8.85
CA GLN A 293 22.47 -3.40 -9.09
C GLN A 293 22.67 -2.60 -7.80
N SER A 294 23.92 -2.28 -7.49
CA SER A 294 24.27 -1.48 -6.32
C SER A 294 24.95 -0.19 -6.75
N GLY A 295 24.38 0.94 -6.35
CA GLY A 295 24.86 2.28 -6.70
C GLY A 295 24.83 2.61 -8.19
N GLY A 296 25.00 3.89 -8.49
CA GLY A 296 25.04 4.41 -9.86
C GLY A 296 23.70 4.97 -10.35
N ARG A 297 23.72 5.51 -11.57
CA ARG A 297 22.57 6.11 -12.26
C ARG A 297 22.48 5.55 -13.66
N ALA A 298 21.31 5.06 -14.07
CA ALA A 298 21.08 4.63 -15.45
C ALA A 298 20.14 5.63 -16.13
N LEU A 299 20.58 6.25 -17.23
CA LEU A 299 19.74 7.18 -18.00
C LEU A 299 18.77 6.40 -18.86
N ILE A 300 17.48 6.72 -18.75
CA ILE A 300 16.39 6.03 -19.44
C ILE A 300 15.76 6.97 -20.45
N ASP A 301 15.65 6.51 -21.69
CA ASP A 301 14.76 7.07 -22.69
C ASP A 301 13.33 6.62 -22.38
N ALA A 302 12.51 7.55 -21.93
CA ALA A 302 11.12 7.29 -21.54
C ALA A 302 10.18 6.98 -22.71
N THR A 303 10.65 7.06 -23.95
CA THR A 303 9.88 6.63 -25.13
C THR A 303 9.97 5.12 -25.39
N GLN A 304 10.85 4.42 -24.67
CA GLN A 304 11.07 2.99 -24.77
C GLN A 304 10.80 2.31 -23.44
N GLU A 305 10.02 1.23 -23.47
CA GLU A 305 9.65 0.50 -22.26
C GLU A 305 10.81 -0.39 -21.77
N ILE A 306 10.96 -0.44 -20.45
CA ILE A 306 11.80 -1.41 -19.74
C ILE A 306 10.88 -2.44 -19.09
N ASP A 307 11.02 -3.69 -19.50
CA ASP A 307 10.29 -4.79 -18.90
C ASP A 307 10.98 -5.30 -17.63
N LEU A 308 10.29 -5.24 -16.50
CA LEU A 308 10.76 -5.76 -15.23
C LEU A 308 10.23 -7.19 -15.03
N PHE A 309 11.07 -8.19 -15.26
CA PHE A 309 10.67 -9.61 -15.28
C PHE A 309 11.22 -10.46 -14.14
N THR A 310 12.17 -9.95 -13.35
CA THR A 310 12.87 -10.77 -12.37
C THR A 310 12.72 -10.25 -10.95
N VAL A 311 13.20 -11.03 -9.98
CA VAL A 311 13.43 -10.51 -8.65
C VAL A 311 14.55 -9.48 -8.78
N ASP A 312 14.23 -8.20 -8.63
CA ASP A 312 15.21 -7.14 -8.74
C ASP A 312 15.68 -6.74 -7.35
N GLU A 313 16.99 -6.70 -7.16
CA GLU A 313 17.63 -6.21 -5.93
C GLU A 313 18.44 -4.95 -6.24
N LEU A 314 17.77 -3.79 -6.17
CA LEU A 314 18.39 -2.48 -6.38
C LEU A 314 18.77 -1.87 -5.03
N SER A 315 20.05 -1.50 -4.86
CA SER A 315 20.58 -1.06 -3.57
C SER A 315 21.66 0.02 -3.71
N GLY A 316 22.22 0.47 -2.58
CA GLY A 316 23.36 1.39 -2.56
C GLY A 316 23.10 2.76 -3.22
N GLY A 317 21.83 3.18 -3.27
CA GLY A 317 21.41 4.42 -3.92
C GLY A 317 21.39 4.38 -5.45
N PHE A 318 21.29 3.18 -6.06
CA PHE A 318 21.03 3.06 -7.50
C PHE A 318 19.72 3.74 -7.90
N ARG A 319 19.70 4.43 -9.05
CA ARG A 319 18.52 5.13 -9.57
C ARG A 319 18.42 5.03 -11.08
N PHE A 320 17.20 4.92 -11.58
CA PHE A 320 16.90 5.25 -12.96
C PHE A 320 16.71 6.76 -13.09
N VAL A 321 17.31 7.38 -14.09
CA VAL A 321 17.21 8.82 -14.34
C VAL A 321 16.45 9.02 -15.65
N ILE A 322 15.39 9.81 -15.61
CA ILE A 322 14.64 10.17 -16.82
C ILE A 322 14.81 11.67 -17.06
N GLU A 323 15.28 12.00 -18.26
CA GLU A 323 15.41 13.37 -18.77
C GLU A 323 14.54 13.52 -20.02
N GLY A 324 14.07 14.73 -20.34
CA GLY A 324 13.38 14.98 -21.62
C GLY A 324 11.86 14.99 -21.51
N ALA A 325 11.10 14.26 -22.34
CA ALA A 325 9.64 14.09 -22.27
C ALA A 325 9.26 12.60 -22.11
N VAL A 326 8.36 12.23 -21.19
CA VAL A 326 7.80 10.88 -21.01
C VAL A 326 6.49 10.80 -21.78
N TYR A 327 6.41 9.83 -22.69
CA TYR A 327 5.18 9.45 -23.37
C TYR A 327 4.95 7.96 -23.11
N GLY A 328 4.00 7.63 -22.22
CA GLY A 328 3.68 6.24 -21.89
C GLY A 328 4.21 5.81 -20.51
N ASN A 329 4.56 4.51 -20.40
CA ASN A 329 5.01 3.86 -19.17
C ASN A 329 6.46 3.37 -19.32
N PRO A 330 7.48 4.13 -18.85
CA PRO A 330 8.88 3.74 -19.01
C PRO A 330 9.21 2.37 -18.41
N PHE A 331 8.48 1.95 -17.38
CA PHE A 331 8.65 0.64 -16.75
C PHE A 331 7.36 -0.15 -16.75
N VAL A 332 7.43 -1.40 -17.18
CA VAL A 332 6.28 -2.30 -17.27
C VAL A 332 6.59 -3.63 -16.60
N VAL A 333 5.68 -4.13 -15.76
CA VAL A 333 5.74 -5.49 -15.22
C VAL A 333 4.72 -6.34 -15.99
N ASN A 334 5.18 -6.96 -17.07
CA ASN A 334 4.35 -7.76 -17.96
C ASN A 334 4.21 -9.21 -17.47
N PRO A 335 3.04 -9.85 -17.68
CA PRO A 335 2.87 -11.26 -17.36
C PRO A 335 3.67 -12.16 -18.30
N GLU A 336 4.32 -13.17 -17.75
CA GLU A 336 4.95 -14.28 -18.49
C GLU A 336 3.99 -15.42 -18.82
N TYR A 337 2.77 -15.36 -18.27
CA TYR A 337 1.69 -16.30 -18.54
C TYR A 337 0.73 -15.74 -19.58
N THR A 338 0.01 -16.64 -20.26
CA THR A 338 -1.05 -16.26 -21.19
C THR A 338 -2.29 -15.82 -20.41
N VAL A 339 -2.84 -14.67 -20.78
CA VAL A 339 -4.18 -14.25 -20.36
C VAL A 339 -5.18 -14.88 -21.31
N VAL A 340 -6.15 -15.64 -20.77
CA VAL A 340 -7.24 -16.20 -21.55
C VAL A 340 -8.36 -15.16 -21.63
N GLU A 341 -8.87 -14.93 -22.83
CA GLU A 341 -9.97 -14.00 -23.07
C GLU A 341 -11.20 -14.79 -23.51
N LEU A 342 -12.26 -14.69 -22.71
CA LEU A 342 -13.57 -15.27 -23.03
C LEU A 342 -14.53 -14.18 -23.46
N THR A 343 -15.42 -14.52 -24.37
CA THR A 343 -16.55 -13.70 -24.82
C THR A 343 -17.85 -14.20 -24.20
N GLU A 344 -18.96 -13.51 -24.47
CA GLU A 344 -20.28 -13.94 -23.98
C GLU A 344 -20.66 -15.36 -24.41
N SER A 345 -20.26 -15.82 -25.62
CA SER A 345 -20.58 -17.17 -26.10
C SER A 345 -19.84 -18.29 -25.37
N ASP A 346 -18.78 -17.95 -24.63
CA ASP A 346 -17.95 -18.90 -23.89
C ASP A 346 -18.46 -19.11 -22.45
N VAL A 347 -19.42 -18.31 -22.00
CA VAL A 347 -19.93 -18.31 -20.63
C VAL A 347 -21.46 -18.40 -20.58
N THR A 348 -22.01 -18.80 -19.44
CA THR A 348 -23.47 -18.77 -19.25
C THR A 348 -23.87 -17.43 -18.64
N LEU A 349 -24.34 -16.49 -19.46
CA LEU A 349 -24.67 -15.12 -19.04
C LEU A 349 -25.60 -15.05 -17.81
N SER A 350 -26.56 -15.96 -17.70
CA SER A 350 -27.49 -16.01 -16.55
C SER A 350 -26.83 -16.34 -15.21
N GLU A 351 -25.54 -16.72 -15.18
CA GLU A 351 -24.76 -16.90 -13.94
C GLU A 351 -24.19 -15.58 -13.40
N PHE A 352 -24.08 -14.52 -14.23
CA PHE A 352 -23.41 -13.28 -13.90
C PHE A 352 -24.35 -12.25 -13.24
N ASN A 353 -24.94 -12.62 -12.11
CA ASN A 353 -25.83 -11.76 -11.33
C ASN A 353 -25.13 -11.12 -10.13
N PHE A 354 -25.63 -9.97 -9.70
CA PHE A 354 -25.24 -9.34 -8.44
C PHE A 354 -25.34 -10.35 -7.28
N GLY A 355 -24.27 -10.45 -6.48
CA GLY A 355 -24.15 -11.36 -5.35
C GLY A 355 -23.82 -12.80 -5.71
N ALA A 356 -23.64 -13.15 -6.99
CA ALA A 356 -23.26 -14.50 -7.39
C ALA A 356 -21.91 -14.89 -6.77
N THR A 357 -21.91 -15.98 -5.99
CA THR A 357 -20.72 -16.57 -5.35
C THR A 357 -20.12 -17.71 -6.17
N ARG A 358 -20.73 -18.07 -7.30
CA ARG A 358 -20.30 -19.16 -8.18
C ARG A 358 -20.71 -18.85 -9.63
N ILE A 359 -19.83 -19.18 -10.57
CA ILE A 359 -20.07 -19.14 -12.01
C ILE A 359 -19.58 -20.46 -12.60
N SER A 360 -20.48 -21.41 -12.83
CA SER A 360 -20.12 -22.79 -13.21
C SER A 360 -19.43 -22.84 -14.57
N SER A 361 -19.76 -21.91 -15.49
CA SER A 361 -19.08 -21.83 -16.79
C SER A 361 -17.61 -21.42 -16.68
N LEU A 362 -17.16 -20.93 -15.53
CA LEU A 362 -15.74 -20.63 -15.25
C LEU A 362 -15.02 -21.77 -14.50
N ALA A 363 -15.67 -22.90 -14.24
CA ALA A 363 -15.09 -24.01 -13.46
C ALA A 363 -13.82 -24.64 -14.08
N ALA A 364 -13.61 -24.48 -15.39
CA ALA A 364 -12.41 -24.94 -16.08
C ALA A 364 -11.15 -24.09 -15.78
N TYR A 365 -11.30 -22.96 -15.08
CA TYR A 365 -10.24 -22.02 -14.79
C TYR A 365 -10.05 -21.82 -13.28
N PRO A 366 -9.82 -22.90 -12.51
CA PRO A 366 -9.59 -22.76 -11.08
C PRO A 366 -8.36 -21.89 -10.83
N ASN A 367 -8.35 -21.15 -9.71
CA ASN A 367 -7.20 -20.37 -9.27
C ASN A 367 -6.78 -19.24 -10.25
N HIS A 368 -7.71 -18.74 -11.06
CA HIS A 368 -7.51 -17.57 -11.93
C HIS A 368 -8.17 -16.33 -11.34
N ALA A 369 -7.50 -15.19 -11.44
CA ALA A 369 -8.14 -13.88 -11.35
C ALA A 369 -9.02 -13.71 -12.59
N ALA A 370 -10.27 -13.33 -12.36
CA ALA A 370 -11.26 -13.09 -13.40
C ALA A 370 -11.68 -11.62 -13.38
N PHE A 371 -11.51 -10.94 -14.51
CA PHE A 371 -11.94 -9.57 -14.71
C PHE A 371 -13.08 -9.58 -15.72
N VAL A 372 -14.31 -9.34 -15.25
CA VAL A 372 -15.52 -9.32 -16.09
C VAL A 372 -15.76 -7.89 -16.57
N LEU A 373 -15.94 -7.70 -17.87
CA LEU A 373 -16.13 -6.39 -18.49
C LEU A 373 -17.36 -6.40 -19.41
N SER A 374 -18.14 -5.33 -19.35
CA SER A 374 -19.11 -4.98 -20.40
C SER A 374 -18.87 -3.55 -20.86
N THR A 375 -18.58 -3.35 -22.13
CA THR A 375 -18.42 -2.02 -22.75
C THR A 375 -19.72 -1.46 -23.32
N SER A 376 -20.83 -2.20 -23.18
CA SER A 376 -22.16 -1.77 -23.62
C SER A 376 -23.10 -1.46 -22.45
N GLU A 377 -22.78 -1.92 -21.24
CA GLU A 377 -23.55 -1.63 -20.04
C GLU A 377 -22.91 -0.52 -19.21
N VAL A 378 -23.51 0.67 -19.29
CA VAL A 378 -23.18 1.79 -18.41
C VAL A 378 -23.84 1.56 -17.05
N ASP A 379 -23.03 1.65 -15.99
CA ASP A 379 -23.48 1.58 -14.60
C ASP A 379 -23.84 2.97 -14.05
N LEU A 380 -23.04 3.99 -14.40
CA LEU A 380 -23.24 5.37 -13.95
C LEU A 380 -22.90 6.37 -15.05
N TYR A 381 -23.77 7.35 -15.25
CA TYR A 381 -23.45 8.55 -16.03
C TYR A 381 -23.01 9.67 -15.08
N ARG A 382 -21.70 9.92 -15.03
CA ARG A 382 -21.18 11.13 -14.40
C ARG A 382 -21.36 12.28 -15.38
N GLN A 383 -22.29 13.19 -15.11
CA GLN A 383 -22.47 14.34 -15.99
C GLN A 383 -21.20 15.19 -16.07
N GLY A 384 -20.79 15.55 -17.28
CA GLY A 384 -19.51 16.23 -17.55
C GLY A 384 -18.29 15.30 -17.57
N GLY A 385 -18.47 13.99 -17.39
CA GLY A 385 -17.42 12.98 -17.49
C GLY A 385 -17.82 11.80 -18.37
N ASP A 386 -16.92 10.82 -18.46
CA ASP A 386 -17.12 9.62 -19.27
C ASP A 386 -18.13 8.65 -18.62
N PRO A 387 -18.93 7.93 -19.44
CA PRO A 387 -19.78 6.86 -18.93
C PRO A 387 -18.95 5.80 -18.21
N GLN A 388 -19.41 5.41 -17.03
CA GLN A 388 -18.75 4.37 -16.25
C GLN A 388 -19.38 3.02 -16.57
N TYR A 389 -18.61 2.18 -17.26
CA TYR A 389 -19.05 0.86 -17.72
C TYR A 389 -18.85 -0.22 -16.65
N LYS A 390 -19.70 -1.23 -16.60
CA LYS A 390 -19.59 -2.30 -15.61
C LYS A 390 -18.29 -3.09 -15.79
N ARG A 391 -17.51 -3.17 -14.70
CA ARG A 391 -16.33 -4.03 -14.58
C ARG A 391 -16.26 -4.62 -13.19
N CYS A 392 -15.89 -5.89 -13.07
CA CYS A 392 -15.85 -6.58 -11.79
C CYS A 392 -14.63 -7.53 -11.73
N PRO A 393 -13.62 -7.25 -10.88
CA PRO A 393 -12.56 -8.21 -10.58
C PRO A 393 -13.02 -9.22 -9.50
N THR A 394 -12.61 -10.47 -9.66
CA THR A 394 -12.76 -11.54 -8.66
C THR A 394 -11.66 -12.60 -8.84
N ILE A 395 -11.66 -13.64 -8.00
CA ILE A 395 -10.78 -14.80 -8.11
C ILE A 395 -11.65 -16.05 -8.12
N ILE A 396 -11.43 -16.93 -9.10
CA ILE A 396 -12.06 -18.24 -9.18
C ILE A 396 -11.32 -19.16 -8.22
N GLY A 397 -12.05 -19.72 -7.26
CA GLY A 397 -11.54 -20.69 -6.29
C GLY A 397 -11.21 -22.04 -6.93
N PRO A 398 -10.78 -23.01 -6.11
CA PRO A 398 -10.25 -24.28 -6.59
C PRO A 398 -11.31 -25.25 -7.14
N SER A 399 -12.61 -25.02 -6.86
CA SER A 399 -13.68 -25.95 -7.20
C SER A 399 -14.87 -25.29 -7.87
N ASN A 400 -15.40 -25.94 -8.92
CA ASN A 400 -16.74 -25.71 -9.48
C ASN A 400 -17.11 -24.25 -9.82
N GLY A 401 -16.11 -23.41 -10.11
CA GLY A 401 -16.35 -21.99 -10.43
C GLY A 401 -16.77 -21.14 -9.23
N ASP A 402 -16.53 -21.60 -8.00
CA ASP A 402 -16.71 -20.80 -6.80
C ASP A 402 -15.87 -19.51 -6.89
N LEU A 403 -16.39 -18.39 -6.43
CA LEU A 403 -15.69 -17.10 -6.44
C LEU A 403 -15.23 -16.76 -5.03
N HIS A 404 -13.98 -16.32 -4.88
CA HIS A 404 -13.48 -15.77 -3.61
C HIS A 404 -14.27 -14.53 -3.20
N TYR A 405 -14.70 -13.75 -4.19
CA TYR A 405 -15.52 -12.58 -3.94
C TYR A 405 -16.78 -12.60 -4.82
N PRO A 406 -17.99 -12.40 -4.26
CA PRO A 406 -19.22 -12.42 -5.03
C PRO A 406 -19.27 -11.29 -6.06
N LEU A 407 -19.83 -11.50 -7.25
CA LEU A 407 -20.00 -10.41 -8.22
C LEU A 407 -20.77 -9.23 -7.62
N PHE A 408 -20.36 -8.00 -7.91
CA PHE A 408 -21.06 -6.81 -7.45
C PHE A 408 -21.86 -6.08 -8.54
N PHE A 409 -22.05 -6.74 -9.68
CA PHE A 409 -22.95 -6.31 -10.75
C PHE A 409 -23.75 -7.50 -11.28
N THR A 410 -24.98 -7.23 -11.73
CA THR A 410 -25.65 -8.09 -12.72
C THR A 410 -25.25 -7.61 -14.11
N PHE A 411 -24.78 -8.53 -14.95
CA PHE A 411 -24.45 -8.30 -16.35
C PHE A 411 -25.57 -8.87 -17.23
N ASN A 412 -26.15 -8.06 -18.11
CA ASN A 412 -27.05 -8.54 -19.20
C ASN A 412 -26.33 -8.58 -20.55
N SER A 413 -25.08 -8.16 -20.59
CA SER A 413 -24.14 -8.45 -21.67
C SER A 413 -22.71 -8.50 -21.13
N ILE A 414 -21.86 -9.32 -21.75
CA ILE A 414 -20.44 -9.44 -21.42
C ILE A 414 -19.63 -9.23 -22.68
N THR A 415 -18.79 -8.19 -22.69
CA THR A 415 -17.85 -7.99 -23.79
C THR A 415 -16.69 -8.96 -23.66
N LYS A 416 -16.19 -9.14 -22.44
CA LYS A 416 -14.98 -9.90 -22.17
C LYS A 416 -14.91 -10.38 -20.73
N VAL A 417 -14.40 -11.60 -20.53
CA VAL A 417 -13.85 -12.05 -19.25
C VAL A 417 -12.36 -12.32 -19.46
N MET A 418 -11.50 -11.56 -18.80
CA MET A 418 -10.06 -11.80 -18.80
C MET A 418 -9.70 -12.71 -17.64
N LEU A 419 -9.03 -13.81 -17.93
CA LEU A 419 -8.61 -14.81 -16.97
C LEU A 419 -7.08 -14.87 -16.92
N ALA A 420 -6.53 -14.58 -15.76
CA ALA A 420 -5.10 -14.60 -15.50
C ALA A 420 -4.81 -15.51 -14.30
N PRO A 421 -3.85 -16.46 -14.36
CA PRO A 421 -3.45 -17.25 -13.20
C PRO A 421 -3.18 -16.38 -11.98
N ALA A 422 -3.88 -16.59 -10.86
CA ALA A 422 -3.76 -15.76 -9.66
C ALA A 422 -2.54 -16.13 -8.81
N TYR A 423 -2.13 -17.40 -8.84
CA TYR A 423 -1.09 -17.97 -7.99
C TYR A 423 0.12 -18.41 -8.83
N VAL A 424 0.80 -17.42 -9.41
CA VAL A 424 2.09 -17.61 -10.08
C VAL A 424 3.24 -17.33 -9.10
N PRO A 425 4.48 -17.79 -9.35
CA PRO A 425 5.63 -17.41 -8.53
C PRO A 425 5.71 -15.89 -8.34
N ARG A 426 6.06 -15.42 -7.14
CA ARG A 426 6.09 -13.98 -6.85
C ARG A 426 7.30 -13.32 -7.46
N ILE A 427 7.11 -12.18 -8.13
CA ILE A 427 8.20 -11.26 -8.49
C ILE A 427 8.33 -10.22 -7.37
N ASN A 428 9.57 -9.97 -6.92
CA ASN A 428 9.87 -8.96 -5.90
C ASN A 428 10.83 -7.94 -6.49
N ILE A 429 10.40 -6.69 -6.60
CA ILE A 429 11.21 -5.56 -7.09
C ILE A 429 11.58 -4.71 -5.88
N LYS A 430 12.85 -4.78 -5.45
CA LYS A 430 13.33 -4.14 -4.23
C LYS A 430 14.17 -2.91 -4.54
N GLY A 431 13.92 -1.81 -3.83
CA GLY A 431 14.68 -0.57 -3.92
C GLY A 431 14.51 0.16 -5.25
N PHE A 432 13.38 -0.04 -5.94
CA PHE A 432 13.07 0.62 -7.19
C PHE A 432 13.06 2.14 -7.00
N ALA A 433 13.94 2.84 -7.72
CA ALA A 433 14.09 4.28 -7.56
C ALA A 433 14.17 5.00 -8.90
N VAL A 434 13.38 6.05 -9.07
CA VAL A 434 13.36 6.89 -10.28
C VAL A 434 13.62 8.35 -9.90
N GLU A 435 14.52 9.01 -10.62
CA GLU A 435 14.83 10.44 -10.53
C GLU A 435 14.36 11.11 -11.82
N MET A 436 13.40 12.03 -11.74
CA MET A 436 12.89 12.76 -12.92
C MET A 436 13.49 14.16 -13.02
N LYS A 437 13.88 14.57 -14.23
CA LYS A 437 14.41 15.92 -14.52
C LYS A 437 13.71 16.55 -15.71
N GLY A 438 13.61 17.88 -15.70
CA GLY A 438 13.11 18.67 -16.82
C GLY A 438 11.61 19.01 -16.76
N ALA A 439 11.05 19.47 -17.89
CA ALA A 439 9.77 20.20 -17.94
C ALA A 439 8.52 19.33 -18.21
N GLN A 440 8.54 18.05 -17.85
CA GLN A 440 7.49 17.10 -18.24
C GLN A 440 6.26 17.10 -17.38
N SER A 441 5.07 16.94 -17.97
CA SER A 441 3.84 16.74 -17.21
C SER A 441 3.16 15.39 -17.48
N ARG A 442 2.66 14.75 -16.41
CA ARG A 442 1.77 13.58 -16.32
C ARG A 442 2.39 12.24 -16.68
N ALA A 443 3.61 11.98 -16.24
CA ALA A 443 4.24 10.67 -16.44
C ALA A 443 3.57 9.56 -15.60
N ASN A 444 3.28 8.41 -16.21
CA ASN A 444 2.96 7.18 -15.47
C ASN A 444 4.24 6.34 -15.43
N LEU A 445 4.91 6.27 -14.28
CA LEU A 445 6.29 5.78 -14.25
C LEU A 445 6.37 4.25 -14.37
N VAL A 446 5.59 3.55 -13.54
CA VAL A 446 5.53 2.09 -13.54
C VAL A 446 4.10 1.63 -13.72
N ILE A 447 3.87 0.68 -14.62
CA ILE A 447 2.59 -0.04 -14.71
C ILE A 447 2.78 -1.54 -14.53
N CYS A 448 1.97 -2.12 -13.65
CA CYS A 448 1.94 -3.56 -13.40
C CYS A 448 0.71 -4.18 -14.06
N HIS A 449 0.95 -5.18 -14.91
CA HIS A 449 -0.07 -6.01 -15.56
C HIS A 449 -0.03 -7.47 -15.09
N ARG A 450 0.90 -7.80 -14.19
CA ARG A 450 1.17 -9.15 -13.72
C ARG A 450 0.64 -9.38 -12.30
N ASN A 451 0.01 -10.53 -12.09
CA ASN A 451 -0.42 -11.00 -10.79
C ASN A 451 0.76 -11.36 -9.87
N ASN A 452 0.55 -11.27 -8.56
CA ASN A 452 1.52 -11.67 -7.54
C ASN A 452 2.90 -10.98 -7.68
N VAL A 453 2.89 -9.64 -7.59
CA VAL A 453 4.07 -8.78 -7.68
C VAL A 453 4.20 -7.99 -6.38
N THR A 454 5.43 -7.85 -5.87
CA THR A 454 5.74 -7.00 -4.73
C THR A 454 6.75 -5.92 -5.13
N PHE A 455 6.42 -4.66 -4.87
CA PHE A 455 7.38 -3.57 -4.82
C PHE A 455 7.77 -3.33 -3.36
N ASP A 456 9.07 -3.33 -3.07
CA ASP A 456 9.60 -3.16 -1.71
C ASP A 456 10.49 -1.93 -1.65
N ASN A 457 10.10 -0.96 -0.81
CA ASN A 457 10.73 0.34 -0.66
C ASN A 457 10.94 1.09 -1.99
N PRO A 458 9.89 1.27 -2.83
CA PRO A 458 10.02 2.07 -4.04
C PRO A 458 10.03 3.56 -3.70
N HIS A 459 10.88 4.33 -4.39
CA HIS A 459 11.04 5.76 -4.13
C HIS A 459 11.09 6.60 -5.41
N TYR A 460 10.33 7.70 -5.44
CA TYR A 460 10.46 8.73 -6.47
C TYR A 460 11.29 9.92 -5.95
N TYR A 461 12.31 10.32 -6.70
CA TYR A 461 13.13 11.49 -6.45
C TYR A 461 12.75 12.65 -7.39
N ASP A 462 12.52 13.83 -6.82
CA ASP A 462 12.42 15.05 -7.62
C ASP A 462 13.84 15.52 -7.98
N GLY A 463 14.22 15.33 -9.25
CA GLY A 463 15.51 15.76 -9.79
C GLY A 463 15.54 17.25 -10.20
N GLY A 464 14.56 18.06 -9.76
CA GLY A 464 14.41 19.45 -10.15
C GLY A 464 13.53 19.61 -11.38
N THR A 465 12.41 18.89 -11.42
CA THR A 465 11.40 19.08 -12.48
C THR A 465 10.81 20.49 -12.43
N THR A 466 10.52 21.06 -13.60
CA THR A 466 9.91 22.39 -13.73
C THR A 466 8.44 22.32 -14.12
N ALA A 467 7.84 21.13 -14.11
CA ALA A 467 6.47 20.94 -14.53
C ALA A 467 5.48 21.02 -13.39
N ASP A 468 4.25 21.40 -13.74
CA ASP A 468 3.16 21.47 -12.76
C ASP A 468 2.78 20.06 -12.26
N VAL A 469 2.54 19.09 -13.14
CA VAL A 469 2.24 17.70 -12.73
C VAL A 469 3.37 16.80 -13.22
N PRO A 470 4.53 16.67 -12.56
CA PRO A 470 5.62 15.88 -13.12
C PRO A 470 5.25 14.39 -13.30
N VAL A 471 4.50 13.85 -12.34
CA VAL A 471 4.06 12.45 -12.34
C VAL A 471 2.55 12.39 -12.15
N GLU A 472 1.90 11.67 -13.07
CA GLU A 472 0.49 11.29 -12.93
C GLU A 472 0.32 10.13 -11.95
N ALA A 473 1.11 9.07 -12.11
CA ALA A 473 1.17 7.98 -11.14
C ALA A 473 2.59 7.43 -11.03
N PHE A 474 3.09 7.27 -9.80
CA PHE A 474 4.37 6.60 -9.59
C PHE A 474 4.24 5.09 -9.87
N ILE A 475 3.31 4.42 -9.19
CA ILE A 475 3.02 2.99 -9.43
C ILE A 475 1.55 2.85 -9.83
N SER A 476 1.32 2.23 -10.99
CA SER A 476 0.00 1.86 -11.48
C SER A 476 -0.19 0.35 -11.50
N GLY A 477 -1.40 -0.11 -11.20
CA GLY A 477 -1.82 -1.50 -11.41
C GLY A 477 -3.04 -1.56 -12.33
N SER A 478 -3.05 -2.49 -13.29
CA SER A 478 -4.18 -2.65 -14.21
C SER A 478 -4.43 -4.12 -14.54
N PHE A 479 -5.64 -4.60 -14.21
CA PHE A 479 -6.03 -6.02 -14.34
C PHE A 479 -5.12 -6.98 -13.55
N VAL A 480 -4.82 -6.61 -12.30
CA VAL A 480 -3.90 -7.34 -11.43
C VAL A 480 -4.58 -7.89 -10.18
N SER A 481 -4.15 -9.07 -9.76
CA SER A 481 -4.42 -9.70 -8.47
C SER A 481 -3.14 -9.93 -7.68
N GLY A 482 -3.13 -9.62 -6.39
CA GLY A 482 -1.99 -9.91 -5.51
C GLY A 482 -0.83 -8.92 -5.68
N LEU A 483 -1.14 -7.63 -5.83
CA LEU A 483 -0.13 -6.56 -5.85
C LEU A 483 0.17 -6.11 -4.43
N GLU A 484 1.45 -6.17 -4.03
CA GLU A 484 1.92 -5.64 -2.75
C GLU A 484 2.89 -4.49 -2.97
N ILE A 485 2.71 -3.39 -2.25
CA ILE A 485 3.59 -2.22 -2.32
C ILE A 485 3.96 -1.85 -0.88
N ASN A 486 5.21 -2.10 -0.50
CA ASN A 486 5.71 -1.90 0.85
C ASN A 486 6.57 -0.64 0.92
N THR A 487 6.24 0.24 1.85
CA THR A 487 6.90 1.52 2.11
C THR A 487 7.09 2.38 0.85
N PRO A 488 6.06 2.57 0.00
CA PRO A 488 6.20 3.48 -1.13
C PRO A 488 6.36 4.90 -0.64
N SER A 489 7.32 5.61 -1.21
CA SER A 489 7.61 6.98 -0.85
C SER A 489 7.98 7.82 -2.07
N ALA A 490 7.91 9.12 -1.91
CA ALA A 490 8.31 10.04 -2.95
C ALA A 490 8.66 11.40 -2.35
N ASP A 491 9.61 12.10 -2.98
CA ASP A 491 9.67 13.56 -2.94
C ASP A 491 8.36 14.15 -3.49
N GLU A 492 8.14 15.46 -3.36
CA GLU A 492 6.88 16.10 -3.78
C GLU A 492 6.53 15.77 -5.26
N ILE A 493 5.58 14.83 -5.45
CA ILE A 493 5.13 14.32 -6.78
C ILE A 493 4.42 15.43 -7.59
N GLY A 494 4.13 16.56 -6.96
CA GLY A 494 3.91 17.86 -7.56
C GLY A 494 4.16 18.90 -6.47
N GLY A 495 4.86 19.99 -6.79
CA GLY A 495 5.27 21.02 -5.81
C GLY A 495 4.12 21.79 -5.11
N SER A 496 2.89 21.27 -5.21
CA SER A 496 1.68 21.62 -4.45
C SER A 496 0.57 20.58 -4.68
N ARG A 497 -0.65 20.83 -4.22
CA ARG A 497 -1.82 19.96 -4.49
C ARG A 497 -2.29 20.13 -5.95
N ILE A 498 -1.79 19.29 -6.84
CA ILE A 498 -2.06 19.41 -8.29
C ILE A 498 -2.82 18.17 -8.76
N ALA A 499 -3.92 18.38 -9.49
CA ALA A 499 -4.82 17.31 -9.91
C ALA A 499 -4.12 16.27 -10.80
N HIS A 500 -4.54 15.01 -10.66
CA HIS A 500 -3.99 13.86 -11.40
C HIS A 500 -2.52 13.56 -11.05
N SER A 501 -2.16 13.59 -9.78
CA SER A 501 -0.82 13.20 -9.30
C SER A 501 -0.96 12.21 -8.16
N TYR A 502 -0.53 10.97 -8.40
CA TYR A 502 -0.77 9.82 -7.53
C TYR A 502 0.52 9.09 -7.14
N LEU A 503 0.62 8.67 -5.88
CA LEU A 503 1.65 7.71 -5.48
C LEU A 503 1.29 6.31 -6.03
N VAL A 504 0.04 5.88 -5.82
CA VAL A 504 -0.49 4.61 -6.36
C VAL A 504 -1.83 4.84 -7.06
N ASN A 505 -1.97 4.32 -8.29
CA ASN A 505 -3.21 4.37 -9.07
C ASN A 505 -3.64 2.97 -9.53
N LEU A 506 -4.88 2.56 -9.24
CA LEU A 506 -5.33 1.18 -9.50
C LEU A 506 -6.54 1.13 -10.45
N TRP A 507 -6.50 0.22 -11.43
CA TRP A 507 -7.56 0.03 -12.41
C TRP A 507 -7.97 -1.43 -12.54
N THR A 508 -9.17 -1.76 -12.07
CA THR A 508 -9.73 -3.12 -12.16
C THR A 508 -8.83 -4.17 -11.49
N CYS A 509 -8.37 -3.88 -10.27
CA CYS A 509 -7.48 -4.76 -9.51
C CYS A 509 -8.23 -5.46 -8.36
N CYS A 510 -7.72 -6.61 -7.90
CA CYS A 510 -8.17 -7.22 -6.65
C CYS A 510 -7.02 -7.70 -5.76
N ASN A 511 -7.28 -7.93 -4.47
CA ASN A 511 -6.27 -8.42 -3.52
C ASN A 511 -4.99 -7.56 -3.56
N VAL A 512 -5.13 -6.27 -3.25
CA VAL A 512 -4.02 -5.30 -3.26
C VAL A 512 -3.69 -4.90 -1.82
N LYS A 513 -2.40 -4.84 -1.50
CA LYS A 513 -1.91 -4.40 -0.18
C LYS A 513 -0.86 -3.32 -0.32
N ILE A 514 -1.08 -2.20 0.36
CA ILE A 514 -0.14 -1.09 0.45
C ILE A 514 0.21 -0.93 1.93
N THR A 515 1.50 -1.05 2.26
CA THR A 515 1.97 -0.98 3.65
C THR A 515 2.86 0.23 3.82
N ASP A 516 2.64 0.99 4.88
CA ASP A 516 3.43 2.14 5.31
C ASP A 516 3.74 3.17 4.21
N PRO A 517 2.74 3.64 3.42
CA PRO A 517 2.99 4.68 2.43
C PRO A 517 3.44 6.00 3.09
N GLN A 518 4.47 6.63 2.55
CA GLN A 518 5.09 7.84 3.10
C GLN A 518 5.15 8.94 2.05
N GLN A 519 4.12 9.78 1.97
CA GLN A 519 4.12 10.90 1.04
C GLN A 519 3.05 11.93 1.38
N ILE A 520 3.47 13.19 1.55
CA ILE A 520 2.60 14.34 1.79
C ILE A 520 2.78 15.29 0.60
N GLY A 521 1.71 15.60 -0.14
CA GLY A 521 1.73 16.42 -1.37
C GLY A 521 1.14 15.70 -2.59
N GLY A 522 0.95 16.38 -3.73
CA GLY A 522 0.25 15.82 -4.90
C GLY A 522 -1.29 15.80 -4.77
N TRP A 523 -1.99 15.02 -5.61
CA TRP A 523 -3.47 14.95 -5.57
C TRP A 523 -3.95 13.96 -4.50
N ALA A 524 -3.48 12.70 -4.55
CA ALA A 524 -3.83 11.63 -3.62
C ALA A 524 -2.75 10.53 -3.62
N GLN A 525 -2.51 9.85 -2.50
CA GLN A 525 -1.50 8.79 -2.43
C GLN A 525 -2.06 7.44 -2.90
N LEU A 526 -3.37 7.25 -2.83
CA LEU A 526 -4.06 6.13 -3.44
C LEU A 526 -5.34 6.60 -4.12
N ASP A 527 -5.50 6.21 -5.39
CA ASP A 527 -6.75 6.37 -6.12
C ASP A 527 -6.98 5.20 -7.09
N GLY A 528 -8.12 5.18 -7.77
CA GLY A 528 -8.41 4.17 -8.78
C GLY A 528 -9.90 3.93 -9.05
N ASN A 529 -10.18 2.96 -9.93
CA ASN A 529 -11.53 2.54 -10.29
C ASN A 529 -11.66 1.02 -10.39
N TYR A 530 -12.84 0.49 -10.08
CA TYR A 530 -13.22 -0.91 -10.24
C TYR A 530 -12.37 -1.89 -9.41
N ASN A 531 -11.87 -1.45 -8.26
CA ASN A 531 -10.95 -2.23 -7.45
C ASN A 531 -11.67 -2.98 -6.33
N ARG A 532 -11.08 -4.08 -5.88
CA ARG A 532 -11.62 -4.89 -4.78
C ARG A 532 -10.58 -5.39 -3.79
N ASP A 533 -10.94 -5.51 -2.52
CA ASP A 533 -10.07 -6.07 -1.48
C ASP A 533 -8.72 -5.33 -1.44
N VAL A 534 -8.81 -4.01 -1.24
CA VAL A 534 -7.66 -3.11 -1.17
C VAL A 534 -7.39 -2.76 0.29
N LYS A 535 -6.16 -3.01 0.74
CA LYS A 535 -5.72 -2.80 2.12
C LYS A 535 -4.62 -1.74 2.15
N VAL A 536 -4.78 -0.69 2.95
CA VAL A 536 -3.79 0.35 3.18
C VAL A 536 -3.48 0.39 4.67
N ILE A 537 -2.27 0.01 5.07
CA ILE A 537 -1.93 -0.25 6.47
C ILE A 537 -0.76 0.64 6.88
N GLY A 538 -0.90 1.40 7.97
CA GLY A 538 0.14 2.32 8.45
C GLY A 538 0.38 3.52 7.55
N GLY A 539 1.51 4.21 7.72
CA GLY A 539 1.93 5.30 6.86
C GLY A 539 1.33 6.67 7.18
N THR A 540 1.98 7.70 6.65
CA THR A 540 1.54 9.10 6.71
C THR A 540 1.35 9.61 5.29
N ILE A 541 0.09 9.89 4.96
CA ILE A 541 -0.32 10.31 3.62
C ILE A 541 -1.27 11.51 3.69
N ASP A 542 -1.42 12.22 2.58
CA ASP A 542 -2.38 13.32 2.51
C ASP A 542 -3.82 12.81 2.45
N ARG A 543 -4.12 11.97 1.45
CA ARG A 543 -5.43 11.32 1.26
C ARG A 543 -5.36 10.02 0.45
N ALA A 544 -6.37 9.17 0.62
CA ALA A 544 -6.55 7.92 -0.12
C ALA A 544 -8.00 7.70 -0.55
N GLY A 545 -8.24 6.72 -1.42
CA GLY A 545 -9.60 6.23 -1.71
C GLY A 545 -9.75 5.67 -3.13
N GLY A 546 -10.81 6.09 -3.81
CA GLY A 546 -11.12 5.64 -5.15
C GLY A 546 -12.28 6.42 -5.79
N HIS A 547 -12.26 6.51 -7.11
CA HIS A 547 -13.26 7.24 -7.88
C HIS A 547 -14.58 6.47 -7.99
N PHE A 548 -14.55 5.26 -8.54
CA PHE A 548 -15.76 4.52 -8.88
C PHE A 548 -15.66 3.01 -8.64
N SER A 549 -16.73 2.43 -8.10
CA SER A 549 -16.91 0.99 -7.87
C SER A 549 -15.73 0.34 -7.13
N CYS A 550 -15.36 0.93 -6.00
CA CYS A 550 -14.35 0.40 -5.08
C CYS A 550 -15.02 -0.48 -4.01
N TRP A 551 -14.64 -1.76 -3.94
CA TRP A 551 -15.28 -2.75 -3.07
C TRP A 551 -14.33 -3.31 -2.02
N ASP A 552 -14.82 -3.51 -0.80
CA ASP A 552 -14.07 -4.19 0.27
C ASP A 552 -12.72 -3.52 0.59
N TYR A 553 -12.74 -2.30 1.13
CA TYR A 553 -11.53 -1.53 1.45
C TYR A 553 -11.21 -1.55 2.95
N ILE A 554 -9.92 -1.64 3.27
CA ILE A 554 -9.42 -1.59 4.65
C ILE A 554 -8.34 -0.52 4.78
N PHE A 555 -8.54 0.37 5.75
CA PHE A 555 -7.57 1.33 6.26
C PHE A 555 -7.28 1.00 7.72
N ASP A 556 -6.03 0.81 8.11
CA ASP A 556 -5.65 0.45 9.49
C ASP A 556 -4.38 1.18 9.91
N GLY A 557 -4.49 2.04 10.93
CA GLY A 557 -3.35 2.76 11.50
C GLY A 557 -2.74 3.86 10.60
N ASN A 558 -3.49 4.39 9.64
CA ASN A 558 -3.02 5.45 8.75
C ASN A 558 -3.15 6.83 9.40
N THR A 559 -2.18 7.72 9.15
CA THR A 559 -2.29 9.15 9.46
C THR A 559 -2.55 9.95 8.18
N PHE A 560 -3.57 10.80 8.21
CA PHE A 560 -4.02 11.65 7.11
C PHE A 560 -3.84 13.13 7.43
N SER A 561 -3.49 13.95 6.44
CA SER A 561 -3.35 15.41 6.61
C SER A 561 -4.35 16.27 5.81
N ASN A 562 -5.11 15.68 4.87
CA ASN A 562 -6.06 16.43 4.04
C ASN A 562 -7.42 16.60 4.72
N SER A 563 -8.16 17.63 4.31
CA SER A 563 -9.57 17.82 4.67
C SER A 563 -10.51 16.72 4.17
N ASN A 564 -10.05 15.83 3.30
CA ASN A 564 -10.81 14.65 2.87
C ASN A 564 -9.89 13.44 2.86
N ALA A 565 -9.72 12.83 4.03
CA ALA A 565 -8.73 11.78 4.26
C ALA A 565 -8.98 10.54 3.40
N ILE A 566 -10.19 9.98 3.47
CA ILE A 566 -10.62 8.84 2.65
C ILE A 566 -11.77 9.30 1.75
N LYS A 567 -11.53 9.38 0.45
CA LYS A 567 -12.54 9.82 -0.53
C LYS A 567 -12.90 8.69 -1.50
N ILE A 568 -14.07 8.07 -1.32
CA ILE A 568 -14.38 6.77 -1.95
C ILE A 568 -15.84 6.62 -2.40
N CYS A 569 -16.11 5.73 -3.35
CA CYS A 569 -17.46 5.29 -3.76
C CYS A 569 -17.43 3.81 -4.18
N GLY A 570 -18.48 3.04 -3.88
CA GLY A 570 -18.57 1.64 -4.27
C GLY A 570 -19.45 0.78 -3.36
N GLY A 571 -18.88 -0.25 -2.71
CA GLY A 571 -19.67 -1.15 -1.87
C GLY A 571 -18.88 -2.20 -1.09
N GLY A 572 -19.58 -3.19 -0.53
CA GLY A 572 -18.97 -4.22 0.31
C GLY A 572 -18.64 -3.69 1.71
N ILE A 573 -17.51 -4.09 2.27
CA ILE A 573 -17.10 -3.66 3.63
C ILE A 573 -16.01 -2.59 3.54
N LEU A 574 -16.30 -1.35 3.95
CA LEU A 574 -15.28 -0.36 4.26
C LEU A 574 -14.95 -0.46 5.75
N ARG A 575 -13.71 -0.79 6.07
CA ARG A 575 -13.20 -0.83 7.45
C ARG A 575 -12.10 0.20 7.61
N VAL A 576 -12.27 1.13 8.55
CA VAL A 576 -11.29 2.14 8.90
C VAL A 576 -10.99 1.98 10.39
N LYS A 577 -9.78 1.55 10.74
CA LYS A 577 -9.40 1.22 12.11
C LYS A 577 -8.20 2.03 12.56
N ASN A 578 -8.23 2.56 13.77
CA ASN A 578 -7.14 3.38 14.31
C ASN A 578 -6.66 4.52 13.39
N PRO A 579 -7.53 5.19 12.59
CA PRO A 579 -7.05 6.27 11.73
C PRO A 579 -6.77 7.52 12.58
N THR A 580 -5.81 8.33 12.13
CA THR A 580 -5.62 9.69 12.63
C THR A 580 -5.83 10.68 11.49
N LEU A 581 -6.73 11.65 11.66
CA LEU A 581 -6.81 12.82 10.79
C LEU A 581 -6.14 13.99 11.52
N SER A 582 -4.92 14.33 11.12
CA SER A 582 -4.15 15.45 11.65
C SER A 582 -4.50 16.72 10.90
N ILE A 583 -4.97 17.74 11.60
CA ILE A 583 -5.43 18.98 11.00
C ILE A 583 -4.52 20.13 11.40
N ASN A 584 -3.78 20.65 10.41
CA ASN A 584 -2.81 21.73 10.62
C ASN A 584 -3.17 23.01 9.83
N ASN A 585 -4.25 22.99 9.04
CA ASN A 585 -4.67 24.09 8.17
C ASN A 585 -6.18 24.33 8.29
N ALA A 586 -6.62 25.59 8.19
CA ALA A 586 -8.03 25.97 8.27
C ALA A 586 -8.78 25.73 6.94
N PHE A 587 -9.84 24.91 6.98
CA PHE A 587 -10.80 24.68 5.89
C PHE A 587 -12.24 24.87 6.42
N ASP A 588 -13.22 24.91 5.50
CA ASP A 588 -14.64 24.95 5.88
C ASP A 588 -15.14 23.58 6.36
N GLU A 589 -14.57 22.48 5.86
CA GLU A 589 -15.00 21.13 6.23
C GLU A 589 -13.80 20.18 6.22
N TRP A 590 -13.73 19.31 7.22
CA TRP A 590 -12.83 18.16 7.25
C TRP A 590 -13.64 16.90 7.42
N VAL A 591 -13.31 15.88 6.65
CA VAL A 591 -14.01 14.61 6.64
C VAL A 591 -13.00 13.46 6.66
N LEU A 592 -13.13 12.57 7.64
CA LEU A 592 -12.32 11.36 7.70
C LEU A 592 -12.71 10.39 6.57
N VAL A 593 -13.99 10.05 6.45
CA VAL A 593 -14.54 9.23 5.35
C VAL A 593 -15.58 10.04 4.57
N ASN A 594 -15.20 10.48 3.37
CA ASN A 594 -16.06 11.20 2.44
C ASN A 594 -16.50 10.28 1.30
N LEU A 595 -17.78 9.90 1.29
CA LEU A 595 -18.38 9.23 0.14
C LEU A 595 -18.56 10.24 -0.99
N ARG A 596 -17.99 9.93 -2.16
CA ARG A 596 -17.91 10.88 -3.27
C ARG A 596 -19.29 11.32 -3.77
N GLU A 597 -19.68 12.54 -3.44
CA GLU A 597 -20.95 13.13 -3.89
C GLU A 597 -21.05 13.23 -5.43
N ASP A 598 -19.92 13.41 -6.13
CA ASP A 598 -19.85 13.42 -7.60
C ASP A 598 -20.06 12.04 -8.24
N TYR A 599 -20.12 10.99 -7.41
CA TYR A 599 -20.51 9.62 -7.72
C TYR A 599 -21.67 9.17 -6.81
N ALA A 600 -22.59 10.08 -6.52
CA ALA A 600 -23.82 9.88 -5.75
C ALA A 600 -23.64 9.49 -4.27
N ALA A 601 -22.44 9.64 -3.71
CA ALA A 601 -22.10 9.20 -2.36
C ALA A 601 -22.46 7.72 -2.12
N GLU A 602 -22.31 6.88 -3.15
CA GLU A 602 -22.76 5.49 -3.12
C GLU A 602 -21.83 4.59 -2.30
N TRP A 603 -22.43 3.80 -1.42
CA TRP A 603 -21.77 2.68 -0.75
C TRP A 603 -22.75 1.52 -0.56
N ASN A 604 -22.76 0.54 -1.45
CA ASN A 604 -23.61 -0.65 -1.31
C ASN A 604 -23.00 -1.67 -0.34
N GLY A 605 -23.10 -1.40 0.97
CA GLY A 605 -22.61 -2.31 2.00
C GLY A 605 -22.45 -1.67 3.36
N MET A 606 -21.43 -2.09 4.11
CA MET A 606 -21.17 -1.62 5.48
C MET A 606 -19.97 -0.66 5.51
N ILE A 607 -20.08 0.37 6.35
CA ILE A 607 -18.96 1.23 6.76
C ILE A 607 -18.75 1.02 8.25
N ASN A 608 -17.52 0.71 8.65
CA ASN A 608 -17.10 0.61 10.04
C ASN A 608 -15.88 1.50 10.28
N VAL A 609 -16.01 2.51 11.14
CA VAL A 609 -14.93 3.38 11.60
C VAL A 609 -14.74 3.15 13.09
N ASP A 610 -13.57 2.71 13.49
CA ASP A 610 -13.31 2.24 14.86
C ASP A 610 -11.99 2.81 15.42
N SER A 611 -12.01 3.23 16.67
CA SER A 611 -10.83 3.72 17.40
C SER A 611 -10.15 4.92 16.71
N TYR A 612 -10.93 5.88 16.20
CA TYR A 612 -10.40 6.99 15.39
C TYR A 612 -9.94 8.19 16.24
N THR A 613 -8.97 8.94 15.72
CA THR A 613 -8.59 10.27 16.25
C THR A 613 -8.72 11.34 15.17
N ILE A 614 -9.44 12.43 15.46
CA ILE A 614 -9.36 13.67 14.70
C ILE A 614 -8.60 14.68 15.57
N ASP A 615 -7.41 15.06 15.15
CA ASP A 615 -6.55 15.97 15.90
C ASP A 615 -6.54 17.36 15.27
N ALA A 616 -7.33 18.27 15.85
CA ALA A 616 -7.38 19.67 15.46
C ALA A 616 -6.61 20.59 16.41
N SER A 617 -5.85 20.02 17.37
CA SER A 617 -5.09 20.79 18.36
C SER A 617 -4.04 21.71 17.75
N GLY A 618 -3.53 21.36 16.56
CA GLY A 618 -2.55 22.14 15.81
C GLY A 618 -3.08 23.43 15.17
N ILE A 619 -4.40 23.69 15.18
CA ILE A 619 -4.95 24.90 14.58
C ILE A 619 -4.99 26.05 15.59
N GLN A 620 -4.41 27.20 15.22
CA GLN A 620 -4.53 28.45 15.97
C GLN A 620 -5.58 29.37 15.36
N GLY A 621 -6.57 29.82 16.15
CA GLY A 621 -7.48 30.90 15.77
C GLY A 621 -8.50 30.56 14.67
N LEU A 622 -9.18 29.41 14.79
CA LEU A 622 -10.28 29.07 13.88
C LEU A 622 -11.37 30.14 13.91
N THR A 623 -11.63 30.77 12.75
CA THR A 623 -12.73 31.73 12.58
C THR A 623 -13.95 30.99 12.00
N PRO A 624 -14.89 30.50 12.83
CA PRO A 624 -15.77 29.37 12.56
C PRO A 624 -17.12 29.80 11.98
N ALA A 625 -17.14 30.63 10.94
CA ALA A 625 -18.43 30.91 10.32
C ALA A 625 -19.06 29.62 9.72
N LYS A 626 -18.27 28.58 9.39
CA LYS A 626 -18.74 27.33 8.73
C LYS A 626 -17.94 26.04 9.01
N SER A 627 -16.93 26.07 9.88
CA SER A 627 -16.03 24.92 10.10
C SER A 627 -16.73 23.69 10.67
N THR A 628 -16.68 22.56 9.95
CA THR A 628 -17.26 21.27 10.37
C THR A 628 -16.23 20.14 10.31
N LEU A 629 -16.06 19.39 11.39
CA LEU A 629 -15.34 18.12 11.44
C LEU A 629 -16.34 16.98 11.30
N THR A 630 -16.20 16.11 10.30
CA THR A 630 -17.10 14.97 10.06
C THR A 630 -16.33 13.66 10.06
N VAL A 631 -16.81 12.63 10.77
CA VAL A 631 -16.19 11.30 10.71
C VAL A 631 -16.61 10.56 9.43
N VAL A 632 -17.92 10.44 9.19
CA VAL A 632 -18.45 9.84 7.95
C VAL A 632 -19.44 10.79 7.28
N SER A 633 -19.16 11.18 6.03
CA SER A 633 -20.08 11.94 5.18
C SER A 633 -20.55 11.09 3.99
N GLY A 634 -21.83 10.75 4.00
CA GLY A 634 -22.61 10.21 2.88
C GLY A 634 -23.66 11.20 2.42
N LEU A 635 -23.31 12.49 2.40
CA LEU A 635 -24.19 13.60 2.02
C LEU A 635 -24.04 13.90 0.52
N ILE A 636 -25.16 13.96 -0.18
CA ILE A 636 -25.22 14.47 -1.55
C ILE A 636 -25.57 15.95 -1.48
N GLY A 637 -24.55 16.80 -1.63
CA GLY A 637 -24.67 18.24 -1.53
C GLY A 637 -25.49 18.87 -2.66
N SER A 638 -25.99 20.09 -2.42
CA SER A 638 -26.71 20.86 -3.44
C SER A 638 -25.80 21.34 -4.58
N GLY A 639 -24.48 21.38 -4.33
CA GLY A 639 -23.43 21.72 -5.30
C GLY A 639 -23.24 20.68 -6.42
N VAL A 640 -23.76 19.47 -6.24
CA VAL A 640 -23.84 18.40 -7.27
C VAL A 640 -24.82 18.79 -8.41
N GLY A 641 -25.38 20.01 -8.37
CA GLY A 641 -26.56 20.55 -9.04
C GLY A 641 -26.65 20.55 -10.58
N ASN A 642 -25.96 19.66 -11.28
CA ASN A 642 -26.28 19.31 -12.65
C ASN A 642 -26.27 17.78 -12.90
N HIS A 643 -25.64 16.94 -12.06
CA HIS A 643 -25.46 15.52 -12.36
C HIS A 643 -26.80 14.78 -12.54
N ASN A 644 -26.84 13.72 -13.36
CA ASN A 644 -27.98 12.80 -13.41
C ASN A 644 -27.40 11.39 -13.36
N PHE A 645 -27.51 10.75 -12.19
CA PHE A 645 -26.96 9.42 -11.99
C PHE A 645 -27.71 8.34 -12.78
N GLY A 646 -28.90 8.64 -13.32
CA GLY A 646 -29.66 7.73 -14.18
C GLY A 646 -30.19 6.48 -13.49
N ARG A 647 -29.99 6.35 -12.18
CA ARG A 647 -30.38 5.20 -11.36
C ARG A 647 -30.66 5.60 -9.92
N ARG A 648 -31.19 4.65 -9.14
CA ARG A 648 -31.38 4.76 -7.69
C ARG A 648 -30.02 4.86 -6.98
N THR A 649 -29.90 5.79 -6.04
CA THR A 649 -28.68 5.96 -5.25
C THR A 649 -28.72 5.09 -3.99
N GLN A 650 -27.67 4.31 -3.76
CA GLN A 650 -27.55 3.38 -2.63
C GLN A 650 -26.55 3.91 -1.60
N LEU A 651 -27.03 4.47 -0.49
CA LEU A 651 -26.15 4.79 0.64
C LEU A 651 -25.76 3.51 1.38
N ALA A 652 -24.77 3.62 2.27
CA ALA A 652 -24.35 2.55 3.17
C ALA A 652 -25.55 1.86 3.84
N THR A 653 -25.63 0.53 3.72
CA THR A 653 -26.67 -0.26 4.39
C THR A 653 -26.55 -0.18 5.91
N LYS A 654 -25.31 -0.15 6.41
CA LYS A 654 -24.99 0.02 7.84
C LYS A 654 -23.77 0.92 7.99
N ILE A 655 -23.83 1.86 8.94
CA ILE A 655 -22.68 2.65 9.38
C ILE A 655 -22.45 2.38 10.86
N VAL A 656 -21.22 2.11 11.25
CA VAL A 656 -20.79 2.01 12.65
C VAL A 656 -19.62 2.99 12.84
N VAL A 657 -19.72 3.84 13.85
CA VAL A 657 -18.65 4.73 14.31
C VAL A 657 -18.45 4.45 15.80
N SER A 658 -17.25 4.01 16.20
CA SER A 658 -16.97 3.61 17.57
C SER A 658 -15.63 4.10 18.12
N ASP A 659 -15.60 4.30 19.44
CA ASP A 659 -14.41 4.51 20.26
C ASP A 659 -13.55 5.70 19.74
N GLY A 660 -14.23 6.80 19.46
CA GLY A 660 -13.67 7.96 18.77
C GLY A 660 -13.18 9.07 19.69
N LEU A 661 -12.10 9.75 19.31
CA LEU A 661 -11.61 10.94 20.01
C LEU A 661 -11.44 12.12 19.03
N VAL A 662 -12.04 13.26 19.35
CA VAL A 662 -11.78 14.52 18.65
C VAL A 662 -11.05 15.47 19.59
N LYS A 663 -9.82 15.86 19.25
CA LYS A 663 -9.07 16.87 20.01
C LYS A 663 -9.33 18.23 19.43
N LEU A 664 -9.82 19.14 20.26
CA LEU A 664 -10.15 20.49 19.83
C LEU A 664 -8.90 21.37 19.65
N PRO A 665 -8.99 22.41 18.81
CA PRO A 665 -7.99 23.49 18.73
C PRO A 665 -7.80 24.21 20.06
N GLU A 666 -6.63 24.83 20.25
CA GLU A 666 -6.34 25.67 21.44
C GLU A 666 -7.32 26.86 21.59
N SER A 667 -7.88 27.36 20.48
CA SER A 667 -8.88 28.43 20.49
C SER A 667 -9.83 28.38 19.29
N ILE A 668 -11.12 28.57 19.57
CA ILE A 668 -12.21 28.61 18.58
C ILE A 668 -12.95 29.96 18.70
N ASN A 669 -13.00 30.75 17.63
CA ASN A 669 -13.65 32.06 17.61
C ASN A 669 -15.12 31.99 17.13
N GLY A 670 -15.96 31.15 17.74
CA GLY A 670 -17.32 30.83 17.27
C GLY A 670 -17.75 29.45 17.74
N VAL A 671 -18.51 28.70 16.95
CA VAL A 671 -18.93 27.32 17.30
C VAL A 671 -18.40 26.35 16.24
N LEU A 672 -17.52 25.43 16.63
CA LEU A 672 -17.06 24.34 15.76
C LEU A 672 -18.10 23.21 15.75
N THR A 673 -18.51 22.74 14.58
CA THR A 673 -19.38 21.55 14.52
C THR A 673 -18.54 20.29 14.41
N VAL A 674 -18.75 19.34 15.33
CA VAL A 674 -18.19 17.98 15.30
C VAL A 674 -19.34 17.02 15.00
N ARG A 675 -19.33 16.44 13.80
CA ARG A 675 -20.34 15.51 13.30
C ARG A 675 -19.78 14.10 13.23
N GLN A 676 -20.45 13.13 13.85
CA GLN A 676 -20.05 11.72 13.67
C GLN A 676 -20.50 11.22 12.30
N VAL A 677 -21.79 11.31 11.99
CA VAL A 677 -22.33 10.81 10.71
C VAL A 677 -23.23 11.84 10.03
N GLY A 678 -23.00 12.09 8.74
CA GLY A 678 -23.94 12.82 7.88
C GLY A 678 -24.41 11.93 6.74
N VAL A 679 -25.73 11.73 6.57
CA VAL A 679 -26.28 10.91 5.48
C VAL A 679 -27.50 11.53 4.83
N GLY A 680 -27.65 11.30 3.52
CA GLY A 680 -28.85 11.68 2.77
C GLY A 680 -28.53 12.60 1.62
N SER A 681 -29.53 13.39 1.21
CA SER A 681 -29.38 14.30 0.09
C SER A 681 -30.18 15.57 0.31
N VAL A 682 -29.57 16.68 -0.08
CA VAL A 682 -30.24 17.97 -0.28
C VAL A 682 -30.37 18.30 -1.77
N SER A 683 -29.89 17.41 -2.65
CA SER A 683 -29.92 17.57 -4.10
C SER A 683 -31.18 16.95 -4.69
N ALA A 684 -31.94 17.74 -5.45
CA ALA A 684 -33.14 17.29 -6.17
C ALA A 684 -32.86 16.26 -7.27
N ILE A 685 -31.59 16.06 -7.62
CA ILE A 685 -31.13 15.12 -8.65
C ILE A 685 -31.29 13.66 -8.20
N ALA A 686 -31.12 13.39 -6.91
CA ALA A 686 -31.22 12.05 -6.35
C ALA A 686 -32.69 11.68 -6.14
N ASN A 687 -33.39 11.35 -7.22
CA ASN A 687 -34.85 11.13 -7.26
C ASN A 687 -35.35 9.97 -6.35
N GLU A 688 -34.49 8.98 -6.08
CA GLU A 688 -34.79 7.87 -5.17
C GLU A 688 -33.51 7.43 -4.43
N ILE A 689 -33.55 7.46 -3.10
CA ILE A 689 -32.41 7.14 -2.24
C ILE A 689 -32.73 5.93 -1.37
N VAL A 690 -31.82 4.97 -1.31
CA VAL A 690 -31.84 3.92 -0.29
C VAL A 690 -31.02 4.40 0.89
N TYR A 691 -31.70 4.84 1.94
CA TYR A 691 -31.06 5.25 3.20
C TYR A 691 -30.49 4.05 3.96
N PRO A 692 -29.55 4.28 4.90
CA PRO A 692 -29.07 3.22 5.78
C PRO A 692 -30.20 2.52 6.53
N LYS A 693 -30.05 1.21 6.74
CA LYS A 693 -30.93 0.43 7.63
C LYS A 693 -30.62 0.73 9.09
N SER A 694 -29.34 0.92 9.42
CA SER A 694 -28.88 1.24 10.76
C SER A 694 -27.64 2.13 10.76
N VAL A 695 -27.58 3.07 11.70
CA VAL A 695 -26.38 3.82 12.05
C VAL A 695 -26.15 3.65 13.56
N ASP A 696 -24.97 3.15 13.93
CA ASP A 696 -24.57 2.98 15.33
C ASP A 696 -23.38 3.91 15.63
N ILE A 697 -23.51 4.77 16.64
CA ILE A 697 -22.48 5.71 17.09
C ILE A 697 -22.23 5.43 18.58
N LEU A 698 -21.01 4.99 18.90
CA LEU A 698 -20.69 4.36 20.18
C LEU A 698 -19.43 4.99 20.78
N ASN A 699 -19.46 5.42 22.04
CA ASN A 699 -18.27 5.87 22.80
C ASN A 699 -17.44 6.90 22.02
N CYS A 700 -18.06 8.00 21.60
CA CYS A 700 -17.40 9.04 20.80
C CYS A 700 -17.27 10.30 21.65
N ASP A 701 -16.03 10.75 21.86
CA ASP A 701 -15.70 11.82 22.80
C ASP A 701 -15.04 13.02 22.09
N VAL A 702 -15.17 14.19 22.72
CA VAL A 702 -14.52 15.44 22.30
C VAL A 702 -13.69 15.98 23.46
N ALA A 703 -12.37 15.96 23.30
CA ALA A 703 -11.45 16.50 24.29
C ALA A 703 -11.37 18.04 24.19
N ASP A 704 -11.89 18.71 25.22
CA ASP A 704 -11.77 20.15 25.49
C ASP A 704 -10.85 20.38 26.69
N GLU A 705 -9.52 20.27 26.49
CA GLU A 705 -8.53 20.41 27.58
C GLU A 705 -8.61 21.75 28.32
N GLY A 706 -9.08 22.81 27.64
CA GLY A 706 -9.24 24.15 28.20
C GLY A 706 -10.60 24.44 28.83
N GLY A 707 -11.58 23.51 28.72
CA GLY A 707 -12.92 23.63 29.28
C GLY A 707 -13.74 24.84 28.79
N SER A 708 -13.25 25.60 27.82
CA SER A 708 -13.79 26.91 27.40
C SER A 708 -14.10 26.96 25.91
N GLN A 709 -13.77 25.90 25.17
CA GLN A 709 -14.04 25.85 23.74
C GLN A 709 -15.54 25.67 23.48
N LYS A 710 -16.02 26.39 22.46
CA LYS A 710 -17.39 26.32 21.99
C LYS A 710 -17.47 25.36 20.81
N TYR A 711 -18.16 24.25 21.00
CA TYR A 711 -18.38 23.26 19.96
C TYR A 711 -19.78 22.66 20.05
N LEU A 712 -20.24 22.15 18.91
CA LEU A 712 -21.45 21.38 18.77
C LEU A 712 -21.09 19.94 18.45
N HIS A 713 -21.43 19.00 19.33
CA HIS A 713 -21.33 17.58 19.04
C HIS A 713 -22.62 17.02 18.46
N VAL A 714 -22.62 16.79 17.15
CA VAL A 714 -23.68 16.13 16.39
C VAL A 714 -23.36 14.66 16.23
N ALA A 715 -24.15 13.78 16.83
CA ALA A 715 -24.05 12.34 16.55
C ALA A 715 -24.46 12.06 15.09
N ILE A 716 -25.63 12.54 14.65
CA ILE A 716 -26.04 12.29 13.27
C ILE A 716 -26.87 13.42 12.65
N ASP A 717 -26.56 13.71 11.38
CA ASP A 717 -27.39 14.49 10.48
C ASP A 717 -28.02 13.59 9.40
N VAL A 718 -29.35 13.61 9.30
CA VAL A 718 -30.12 12.92 8.27
C VAL A 718 -30.83 13.93 7.38
N PHE A 719 -30.46 13.96 6.10
CA PHE A 719 -31.08 14.79 5.07
C PHE A 719 -32.03 13.95 4.21
N GLY A 720 -33.27 13.89 4.67
CA GLY A 720 -34.44 13.25 4.08
C GLY A 720 -35.22 14.13 3.10
N THR A 721 -34.60 15.09 2.40
CA THR A 721 -35.36 15.98 1.49
C THR A 721 -35.88 15.24 0.26
N GLN A 722 -35.22 14.15 -0.15
CA GLN A 722 -35.58 13.33 -1.29
C GLN A 722 -36.38 12.08 -0.89
N LYS A 723 -37.14 11.53 -1.85
CA LYS A 723 -38.02 10.38 -1.62
C LYS A 723 -37.19 9.11 -1.32
N PRO A 724 -37.41 8.41 -0.19
CA PRO A 724 -36.79 7.12 0.06
C PRO A 724 -37.31 6.08 -0.92
N ALA A 725 -36.47 5.09 -1.23
CA ALA A 725 -36.89 3.94 -2.01
C ALA A 725 -38.06 3.21 -1.35
N ALA A 726 -39.00 2.70 -2.14
CA ALA A 726 -40.29 2.17 -1.64
C ALA A 726 -40.17 1.07 -0.56
N TYR A 727 -39.08 0.31 -0.57
CA TYR A 727 -38.81 -0.80 0.36
C TYR A 727 -37.89 -0.42 1.54
N GLN A 728 -37.33 0.79 1.56
CA GLN A 728 -36.46 1.28 2.62
C GLN A 728 -37.15 2.45 3.34
N SER A 729 -38.23 2.15 4.04
CA SER A 729 -39.03 3.15 4.76
C SER A 729 -38.61 3.34 6.21
N LYS A 730 -37.62 2.60 6.72
CA LYS A 730 -37.23 2.63 8.13
C LYS A 730 -35.72 2.66 8.33
N MET A 731 -35.24 3.60 9.13
CA MET A 731 -33.84 3.72 9.57
C MET A 731 -33.77 3.60 11.09
N ARG A 732 -32.82 2.81 11.59
CA ARG A 732 -32.52 2.73 13.03
C ARG A 732 -31.25 3.52 13.34
N ILE A 733 -31.25 4.26 14.42
CA ILE A 733 -30.10 5.05 14.88
C ILE A 733 -29.86 4.65 16.33
N THR A 734 -28.65 4.21 16.64
CA THR A 734 -28.19 3.97 18.01
C THR A 734 -27.13 5.00 18.35
N VAL A 735 -27.31 5.74 19.43
CA VAL A 735 -26.32 6.66 20.00
C VAL A 735 -26.07 6.20 21.42
N ASN A 736 -24.82 5.83 21.74
CA ASN A 736 -24.47 5.31 23.05
C ASN A 736 -23.13 5.88 23.53
N GLY A 737 -23.07 6.47 24.72
CA GLY A 737 -21.82 6.99 25.27
C GLY A 737 -21.22 8.11 24.41
N VAL A 738 -22.04 9.01 23.88
CA VAL A 738 -21.55 10.19 23.17
C VAL A 738 -21.48 11.34 24.16
N ASP A 739 -20.27 11.81 24.45
CA ASP A 739 -20.05 12.96 25.33
C ASP A 739 -20.54 14.25 24.67
N ASN A 740 -21.34 15.02 25.37
CA ASN A 740 -21.85 16.28 24.87
C ASN A 740 -21.93 17.27 26.03
N LYS A 741 -21.31 18.43 25.83
CA LYS A 741 -21.20 19.47 26.86
C LYS A 741 -22.48 20.29 26.94
N ASP A 742 -22.90 20.61 28.16
CA ASP A 742 -24.05 21.47 28.39
C ASP A 742 -23.79 22.87 27.79
N PRO A 743 -24.67 23.42 26.93
CA PRO A 743 -24.60 24.81 26.44
C PRO A 743 -24.23 25.84 27.50
N ARG A 744 -24.76 25.62 28.72
CA ARG A 744 -24.65 26.55 29.84
C ARG A 744 -23.22 26.61 30.38
N ASP A 745 -22.44 25.54 30.23
CA ASP A 745 -21.06 25.47 30.71
C ASP A 745 -20.12 26.40 29.92
N TYR A 746 -20.53 26.83 28.73
CA TYR A 746 -19.82 27.83 27.92
C TYR A 746 -20.65 29.10 27.66
N GLY A 747 -21.65 29.37 28.52
CA GLY A 747 -22.37 30.64 28.58
C GLY A 747 -23.43 30.84 27.50
N GLU A 748 -23.93 29.77 26.87
CA GLU A 748 -25.05 29.85 25.94
C GLU A 748 -26.36 29.41 26.58
N ASN A 749 -27.43 30.17 26.29
CA ASN A 749 -28.77 29.73 26.64
C ASN A 749 -29.21 28.67 25.63
N PRO A 750 -29.71 27.50 26.09
CA PRO A 750 -30.32 26.51 25.21
C PRO A 750 -31.57 27.13 24.57
N SER A 751 -31.41 27.72 23.39
CA SER A 751 -32.51 28.28 22.59
C SER A 751 -32.99 27.21 21.59
N PRO A 752 -34.30 27.10 21.31
CA PRO A 752 -34.82 26.24 20.24
C PRO A 752 -34.35 26.63 18.84
N THR A 753 -33.90 27.88 18.66
CA THR A 753 -33.23 28.35 17.43
C THR A 753 -31.71 28.28 17.53
N GLY A 754 -31.18 27.95 18.71
CA GLY A 754 -29.76 27.87 19.06
C GLY A 754 -29.15 26.50 18.77
N VAL A 755 -27.88 26.52 18.42
CA VAL A 755 -27.10 25.48 17.73
C VAL A 755 -26.75 24.30 18.65
N ILE A 756 -27.67 23.46 19.13
CA ILE A 756 -27.25 22.16 19.73
C ILE A 756 -28.16 20.97 19.43
N PRO A 757 -28.15 20.41 18.21
CA PRO A 757 -28.71 19.10 17.92
C PRO A 757 -27.68 17.97 18.03
N THR A 758 -27.99 16.92 18.80
CA THR A 758 -27.25 15.65 18.73
C THR A 758 -27.73 14.80 17.56
N VAL A 759 -29.01 14.94 17.20
CA VAL A 759 -29.66 14.25 16.08
C VAL A 759 -30.48 15.26 15.27
N ASN A 760 -30.04 15.58 14.05
CA ASN A 760 -30.83 16.40 13.11
C ASN A 760 -31.52 15.52 12.09
N LEU A 761 -32.83 15.64 12.00
CA LEU A 761 -33.66 14.96 11.03
C LEU A 761 -34.39 16.02 10.21
N SER A 762 -34.01 16.19 8.94
CA SER A 762 -34.81 16.97 7.99
C SER A 762 -35.50 15.98 7.07
N SER A 763 -36.82 15.81 7.13
CA SER A 763 -37.52 14.92 6.20
C SER A 763 -38.74 15.59 5.57
N ASN A 764 -38.69 15.75 4.25
CA ASN A 764 -39.88 15.96 3.41
C ASN A 764 -40.38 14.62 2.86
N SER A 765 -39.87 13.51 3.40
CA SER A 765 -39.90 12.21 2.77
C SER A 765 -40.49 11.15 3.69
N LYS A 766 -40.96 10.04 3.09
CA LYS A 766 -41.69 8.97 3.77
C LYS A 766 -40.79 8.04 4.61
N LEU A 767 -39.72 8.55 5.23
CA LEU A 767 -38.73 7.77 6.00
C LEU A 767 -39.11 7.76 7.50
N ASP A 768 -39.39 6.57 8.04
CA ASP A 768 -39.58 6.34 9.47
C ASP A 768 -38.20 6.23 10.14
N ILE A 769 -38.00 6.94 11.24
CA ILE A 769 -36.71 6.97 11.94
C ILE A 769 -36.94 6.53 13.38
N VAL A 770 -36.17 5.54 13.82
CA VAL A 770 -36.14 5.09 15.21
C VAL A 770 -34.79 5.41 15.80
N VAL A 771 -34.77 6.25 16.82
CA VAL A 771 -33.55 6.63 17.53
C VAL A 771 -33.55 5.98 18.90
N LYS A 772 -32.43 5.35 19.25
CA LYS A 772 -32.15 4.83 20.59
C LYS A 772 -30.94 5.56 21.14
N ALA A 773 -31.12 6.35 22.18
CA ALA A 773 -30.08 7.07 22.88
C ALA A 773 -29.85 6.46 24.27
N ILE A 774 -28.61 6.14 24.60
CA ILE A 774 -28.25 5.44 25.83
C ILE A 774 -27.01 6.12 26.43
N ASP A 775 -27.00 6.32 27.75
CA ASP A 775 -25.82 6.78 28.49
C ASP A 775 -25.12 7.98 27.82
N CYS A 776 -25.93 8.94 27.35
CA CYS A 776 -25.46 10.21 26.79
C CYS A 776 -25.66 11.30 27.84
N ASP A 777 -24.59 11.99 28.24
CA ASP A 777 -24.66 13.02 29.29
C ASP A 777 -25.62 14.14 28.91
N TRP A 778 -25.67 14.53 27.63
CA TRP A 778 -26.60 15.50 27.08
C TRP A 778 -27.05 15.14 25.66
N ILE A 779 -28.37 15.16 25.40
CA ILE A 779 -28.93 14.90 24.06
C ILE A 779 -30.04 15.89 23.68
N THR A 780 -29.96 16.36 22.44
CA THR A 780 -31.02 17.17 21.82
C THR A 780 -31.48 16.54 20.51
N PHE A 781 -32.79 16.56 20.27
CA PHE A 781 -33.39 16.07 19.04
C PHE A 781 -33.98 17.24 18.25
N LYS A 782 -33.58 17.39 16.98
CA LYS A 782 -34.21 18.35 16.08
C LYS A 782 -34.81 17.60 14.90
N ALA A 783 -36.13 17.73 14.73
CA ALA A 783 -36.89 17.00 13.74
C ALA A 783 -37.76 17.94 12.90
N VAL A 784 -37.21 18.44 11.81
CA VAL A 784 -37.97 19.25 10.85
C VAL A 784 -38.65 18.30 9.87
N THR A 785 -39.93 17.98 10.13
CA THR A 785 -40.76 17.19 9.22
C THR A 785 -41.94 18.00 8.69
N THR A 786 -42.38 17.67 7.48
CA THR A 786 -43.61 18.20 6.85
C THR A 786 -44.67 17.11 6.64
N SER A 787 -44.47 15.90 7.19
CA SER A 787 -45.32 14.73 6.92
C SER A 787 -45.73 13.98 8.20
N ASN A 788 -46.92 13.37 8.21
CA ASN A 788 -47.48 12.63 9.36
C ASN A 788 -46.77 11.28 9.68
N ARG A 789 -45.45 11.19 9.50
CA ARG A 789 -44.66 9.97 9.71
C ARG A 789 -43.99 9.98 11.08
N LEU A 790 -43.81 8.77 11.63
CA LEU A 790 -43.40 8.53 13.01
C LEU A 790 -41.88 8.63 13.16
N ILE A 791 -41.43 9.54 14.02
CA ILE A 791 -40.08 9.49 14.61
C ILE A 791 -40.25 8.89 16.00
N ASP A 792 -39.71 7.69 16.22
CA ASP A 792 -39.71 7.03 17.54
C ASP A 792 -38.36 7.29 18.22
N VAL A 793 -38.36 7.93 19.38
CA VAL A 793 -37.15 8.14 20.16
C VAL A 793 -37.26 7.38 21.47
N HIS A 794 -36.29 6.50 21.74
CA HIS A 794 -36.11 5.80 23.00
C HIS A 794 -34.85 6.34 23.67
N ALA A 795 -34.99 7.02 24.80
CA ALA A 795 -33.83 7.49 25.57
C ALA A 795 -33.79 6.81 26.95
N SER A 796 -32.58 6.42 27.38
CA SER A 796 -32.31 5.86 28.71
C SER A 796 -31.03 6.48 29.28
N SER A 797 -31.06 6.89 30.55
CA SER A 797 -29.93 7.54 31.23
C SER A 797 -29.43 8.84 30.57
N CYS A 798 -30.27 9.54 29.81
CA CYS A 798 -29.88 10.79 29.13
C CYS A 798 -30.46 12.05 29.80
N LEU A 799 -29.75 13.18 29.67
CA LEU A 799 -30.31 14.53 29.89
C LEU A 799 -30.86 15.09 28.58
N ILE A 800 -32.15 15.41 28.51
CA ILE A 800 -32.82 15.77 27.26
C ILE A 800 -33.19 17.26 27.23
N ALA A 801 -32.73 17.96 26.20
CA ALA A 801 -32.73 19.42 26.16
C ALA A 801 -33.78 20.08 25.26
N GLY A 802 -34.38 19.34 24.31
CA GLY A 802 -35.40 19.91 23.43
C GLY A 802 -35.81 18.99 22.29
N VAL A 803 -37.03 19.22 21.81
CA VAL A 803 -37.59 18.64 20.58
C VAL A 803 -38.23 19.78 19.79
N ASP A 804 -37.69 20.06 18.61
CA ASP A 804 -38.30 21.00 17.65
C ASP A 804 -38.85 20.23 16.45
N GLY A 805 -40.17 20.33 16.19
CA GLY A 805 -40.78 19.68 15.03
C GLY A 805 -42.19 20.10 14.66
N THR A 806 -42.56 19.80 13.42
CA THR A 806 -43.92 20.03 12.88
C THR A 806 -44.53 18.65 12.61
N TYR A 807 -45.37 18.17 13.53
CA TYR A 807 -46.21 16.95 13.44
C TYR A 807 -45.49 15.58 13.57
N GLY A 808 -46.07 14.67 14.37
CA GLY A 808 -45.98 13.21 14.16
C GLY A 808 -44.93 12.41 14.95
N ALA A 809 -44.19 13.00 15.88
CA ALA A 809 -43.15 12.30 16.64
C ALA A 809 -43.69 11.60 17.92
N ARG A 810 -43.15 10.41 18.22
CA ARG A 810 -43.36 9.65 19.46
C ARG A 810 -42.07 9.58 20.26
N PHE A 811 -42.15 9.96 21.53
CA PHE A 811 -41.02 9.90 22.45
C PHE A 811 -41.32 8.94 23.59
N GLU A 812 -40.40 8.02 23.84
CA GLU A 812 -40.44 7.08 24.95
C GLU A 812 -39.18 7.25 25.79
N PHE A 813 -39.38 7.57 27.07
CA PHE A 813 -38.27 7.82 28.00
C PHE A 813 -38.27 6.75 29.07
N ASP A 814 -37.17 6.01 29.16
CA ASP A 814 -36.96 4.95 30.14
C ASP A 814 -36.41 5.50 31.47
N ALA A 815 -36.29 4.62 32.46
CA ALA A 815 -35.76 4.96 33.78
C ALA A 815 -34.34 5.55 33.69
N GLY A 816 -34.07 6.56 34.50
CA GLY A 816 -32.77 7.25 34.53
C GLY A 816 -32.68 8.49 33.63
N CYS A 817 -33.60 8.69 32.68
CA CYS A 817 -33.68 9.94 31.92
C CYS A 817 -34.08 11.14 32.80
N ARG A 818 -33.42 12.27 32.55
CA ARG A 818 -33.74 13.58 33.13
C ARG A 818 -34.10 14.52 31.98
N TRP A 819 -35.20 15.24 32.09
CA TRP A 819 -35.55 16.28 31.13
C TRP A 819 -35.08 17.64 31.66
N ALA A 820 -34.34 18.43 30.85
CA ALA A 820 -33.90 19.79 31.15
C ALA A 820 -34.35 20.83 30.13
N GLY A 821 -35.05 20.42 29.07
CA GLY A 821 -35.50 21.30 27.99
C GLY A 821 -36.75 22.12 28.29
N THR A 822 -36.89 23.27 27.60
CA THR A 822 -37.99 24.23 27.77
C THR A 822 -38.95 24.31 26.57
N TYR A 823 -38.75 23.52 25.50
CA TYR A 823 -39.48 23.73 24.25
C TYR A 823 -39.97 22.44 23.58
N PHE A 824 -41.27 22.42 23.28
CA PHE A 824 -41.93 21.53 22.33
C PHE A 824 -42.67 22.41 21.33
N SER A 825 -42.37 22.26 20.04
CA SER A 825 -43.20 22.78 18.95
C SER A 825 -43.95 21.61 18.29
N GLY A 826 -45.20 21.85 17.85
CA GLY A 826 -46.02 20.88 17.10
C GLY A 826 -46.74 19.80 17.92
N ASP A 827 -47.45 18.92 17.21
CA ASP A 827 -48.20 17.79 17.80
C ASP A 827 -47.26 16.62 18.15
N TRP A 828 -47.25 16.20 19.42
CA TRP A 828 -46.42 15.09 19.91
C TRP A 828 -47.22 14.11 20.78
N LYS A 829 -46.78 12.86 20.83
CA LYS A 829 -47.28 11.83 21.75
C LYS A 829 -46.12 11.23 22.53
N GLY A 830 -46.03 11.48 23.83
CA GLY A 830 -44.96 10.93 24.67
C GLY A 830 -45.46 9.93 25.71
N VAL A 831 -44.63 8.95 26.04
CA VAL A 831 -44.80 8.03 27.17
C VAL A 831 -43.55 8.11 28.03
N MET A 832 -43.71 8.43 29.31
CA MET A 832 -42.63 8.38 30.30
C MET A 832 -42.78 7.15 31.18
N ASN A 833 -41.76 6.29 31.19
CA ASN A 833 -41.71 5.05 31.97
C ASN A 833 -40.56 5.14 32.99
N GLY A 834 -40.80 5.82 34.13
CA GLY A 834 -39.84 5.87 35.24
C GLY A 834 -38.75 6.95 35.17
N GLY A 835 -38.86 7.92 34.25
CA GLY A 835 -38.01 9.11 34.18
C GLY A 835 -38.44 10.22 35.17
N ARG A 836 -37.57 11.22 35.38
CA ARG A 836 -37.89 12.44 36.16
C ARG A 836 -37.93 13.66 35.25
N ILE A 837 -39.01 14.44 35.32
CA ILE A 837 -39.05 15.77 34.68
C ILE A 837 -38.50 16.77 35.69
N LEU A 838 -37.40 17.43 35.34
CA LEU A 838 -36.85 18.56 36.09
C LEU A 838 -37.12 19.83 35.29
N VAL A 839 -38.14 20.59 35.69
CA VAL A 839 -38.42 21.88 35.07
C VAL A 839 -37.45 22.90 35.68
N TYR A 840 -36.45 23.31 34.92
CA TYR A 840 -35.56 24.39 35.34
C TYR A 840 -36.25 25.73 35.09
N LYS A 841 -36.54 26.47 36.17
CA LYS A 841 -36.90 27.88 36.08
C LYS A 841 -35.67 28.65 35.61
N LEU A 842 -35.72 29.17 34.38
CA LEU A 842 -34.67 30.05 33.84
C LEU A 842 -34.59 31.28 34.75
N ALA A 843 -33.50 31.40 35.49
CA ALA A 843 -33.24 32.53 36.35
C ALA A 843 -32.62 33.64 35.50
N ASP A 844 -33.45 34.42 34.80
CA ASP A 844 -33.04 35.74 34.29
C ASP A 844 -33.97 36.84 34.80
N ASN A 845 -33.33 37.84 35.41
CA ASN A 845 -33.88 38.97 36.14
C ASN A 845 -34.43 40.10 35.23
N SER A 846 -35.03 39.78 34.09
CA SER A 846 -35.68 40.80 33.27
C SER A 846 -36.89 40.23 32.54
N GLY A 847 -38.07 40.42 33.14
CA GLY A 847 -39.37 40.30 32.49
C GLY A 847 -39.76 38.88 32.07
N TYR A 848 -40.62 38.24 32.89
CA TYR A 848 -41.50 37.13 32.50
C TYR A 848 -40.95 36.17 31.42
N GLY A 849 -40.04 35.28 31.81
CA GLY A 849 -39.77 34.07 31.03
C GLY A 849 -41.05 33.22 30.97
N GLN A 850 -41.82 33.39 29.90
CA GLN A 850 -42.97 32.55 29.59
C GLN A 850 -42.46 31.15 29.24
N VAL A 851 -42.86 30.15 30.02
CA VAL A 851 -43.06 28.79 29.47
C VAL A 851 -44.05 28.98 28.32
N GLY A 852 -43.64 28.66 27.09
CA GLY A 852 -44.31 29.09 25.86
C GLY A 852 -45.84 28.98 25.95
N TYR A 853 -46.53 30.04 25.53
CA TYR A 853 -47.99 30.02 25.37
C TYR A 853 -48.40 28.80 24.56
N PRO A 854 -49.27 27.92 25.09
CA PRO A 854 -49.79 26.80 24.35
C PRO A 854 -51.03 27.26 23.59
N GLU A 855 -50.86 27.92 22.45
CA GLU A 855 -52.05 28.22 21.62
C GLU A 855 -52.63 26.95 20.98
N LYS A 856 -51.90 25.82 20.98
CA LYS A 856 -52.44 24.48 20.66
C LYS A 856 -51.68 23.35 21.36
N LEU A 857 -51.97 23.09 22.63
CA LEU A 857 -51.73 21.77 23.24
C LEU A 857 -53.04 20.97 23.05
N GLU A 858 -53.24 20.36 21.88
CA GLU A 858 -54.41 19.52 21.64
C GLU A 858 -54.30 18.20 22.43
N HIS A 859 -54.86 18.21 23.65
CA HIS A 859 -55.54 17.13 24.38
C HIS A 859 -55.01 15.68 24.44
N ASN A 860 -53.75 15.35 24.12
CA ASN A 860 -53.27 13.95 24.19
C ASN A 860 -51.88 13.76 24.85
N LEU A 861 -51.55 14.49 25.93
CA LEU A 861 -50.49 14.02 26.84
C LEU A 861 -51.06 12.96 27.79
N THR A 862 -50.60 11.72 27.67
CA THR A 862 -50.88 10.68 28.66
C THR A 862 -49.62 10.45 29.50
N PHE A 863 -49.56 11.05 30.70
CA PHE A 863 -48.52 10.70 31.69
C PHE A 863 -48.88 9.35 32.32
N ALA A 864 -48.22 8.28 31.87
CA ALA A 864 -48.56 6.93 32.33
C ALA A 864 -47.98 6.56 33.70
N ARG A 865 -46.88 7.19 34.16
CA ARG A 865 -46.28 7.09 35.52
C ARG A 865 -45.01 7.95 35.62
N GLY A 866 -45.06 9.08 36.32
CA GLY A 866 -43.88 9.91 36.58
C GLY A 866 -44.09 10.87 37.75
N VAL A 867 -43.01 11.15 38.50
CA VAL A 867 -43.02 12.12 39.61
C VAL A 867 -42.50 13.46 39.06
N VAL A 868 -43.32 14.50 39.14
CA VAL A 868 -42.90 15.89 38.88
C VAL A 868 -42.36 16.43 40.20
N VAL A 869 -41.09 16.83 40.22
CA VAL A 869 -40.46 17.44 41.41
C VAL A 869 -40.14 18.88 41.06
N ASP A 870 -40.88 19.82 41.64
CA ASP A 870 -40.48 21.23 41.66
C ASP A 870 -39.38 21.42 42.71
N LYS A 871 -38.44 22.33 42.47
CA LYS A 871 -37.31 22.61 43.38
C LYS A 871 -37.79 23.12 44.75
N ASP A 872 -39.05 23.56 44.84
CA ASP A 872 -39.66 24.09 46.07
C ASP A 872 -40.86 23.28 46.62
N GLY A 873 -41.15 22.07 46.11
CA GLY A 873 -42.27 21.29 46.65
C GLY A 873 -42.49 19.91 46.05
N VAL A 874 -42.75 18.93 46.93
CA VAL A 874 -43.11 17.55 46.59
C VAL A 874 -44.55 17.52 46.07
N ILE A 875 -44.75 17.14 44.80
CA ILE A 875 -46.06 16.66 44.33
C ILE A 875 -46.02 15.13 44.39
N THR A 876 -46.80 14.56 45.29
CA THR A 876 -47.11 13.12 45.33
C THR A 876 -48.36 12.89 44.49
N ALA A 877 -48.26 12.08 43.43
CA ALA A 877 -49.40 11.74 42.59
C ALA A 877 -49.57 10.23 42.55
N ASP A 878 -50.52 9.73 43.35
CA ASP A 878 -51.23 8.50 43.04
C ASP A 878 -52.43 8.88 42.17
N GLN A 879 -52.38 8.47 40.89
CA GLN A 879 -53.44 8.56 39.87
C GLN A 879 -53.92 9.98 39.47
N VAL A 880 -53.39 10.50 38.35
CA VAL A 880 -54.03 11.61 37.62
C VAL A 880 -55.11 11.04 36.71
N LEU A 881 -56.37 11.17 37.12
CA LEU A 881 -57.55 11.01 36.25
C LEU A 881 -57.81 12.31 35.50
N TYR A 882 -58.24 12.18 34.23
CA TYR A 882 -58.26 13.22 33.18
C TYR A 882 -59.24 14.40 33.40
N SER A 883 -59.79 14.60 34.60
CA SER A 883 -60.80 15.64 34.87
C SER A 883 -60.34 16.82 35.74
N ASP A 884 -59.16 16.76 36.37
CA ASP A 884 -58.80 17.75 37.41
C ASP A 884 -57.57 18.60 37.04
N ILE A 885 -57.50 19.13 35.81
CA ILE A 885 -56.64 20.31 35.57
C ILE A 885 -57.41 21.53 36.05
N LEU A 886 -57.21 21.82 37.34
CA LEU A 886 -57.58 23.08 37.96
C LEU A 886 -56.93 24.24 37.18
N THR A 887 -57.77 25.12 36.67
CA THR A 887 -57.42 26.49 36.26
C THR A 887 -56.56 27.12 37.36
N VAL A 888 -55.27 27.34 37.08
CA VAL A 888 -54.41 28.16 37.94
C VAL A 888 -54.88 29.60 37.80
N TYR A 889 -55.62 30.08 38.78
CA TYR A 889 -55.97 31.49 38.92
C TYR A 889 -54.69 32.31 39.09
N SER A 890 -54.54 33.34 38.25
CA SER A 890 -53.55 34.39 38.48
C SER A 890 -53.95 35.19 39.73
N ILE A 891 -53.01 35.36 40.66
CA ILE A 891 -53.11 36.43 41.65
C ILE A 891 -52.63 37.69 40.92
N GLN A 892 -53.55 38.36 40.24
CA GLN A 892 -53.33 39.71 39.75
C GLN A 892 -53.75 40.68 40.87
N SER A 893 -52.76 41.28 41.54
CA SER A 893 -53.00 42.47 42.34
C SER A 893 -53.35 43.62 41.40
N GLY A 894 -54.59 44.12 41.48
CA GLY A 894 -54.95 45.46 41.00
C GLY A 894 -56.16 45.52 40.07
N TYR A 895 -57.23 46.12 40.61
CA TYR A 895 -58.40 46.69 39.93
C TYR A 895 -59.47 45.74 39.38
N ILE A 896 -60.51 45.57 40.20
CA ILE A 896 -61.86 45.13 39.80
C ILE A 896 -62.59 46.31 39.15
N SER A 897 -63.16 46.07 37.96
CA SER A 897 -64.34 46.78 37.46
C SER A 897 -65.29 45.73 36.83
N PRO A 898 -66.56 45.62 37.27
CA PRO A 898 -67.46 44.57 36.80
C PRO A 898 -68.31 45.07 35.61
N SER A 899 -68.46 44.25 34.57
CA SER A 899 -69.49 44.47 33.54
C SER A 899 -69.83 43.18 32.79
N TYR A 900 -71.06 42.69 33.02
CA TYR A 900 -71.98 42.00 32.09
C TYR A 900 -71.57 40.62 31.53
N HIS A 901 -72.20 39.51 31.96
CA HIS A 901 -73.54 38.95 31.65
C HIS A 901 -73.43 37.77 30.67
N PHE A 902 -73.65 36.56 31.18
CA PHE A 902 -74.09 35.40 30.39
C PHE A 902 -75.55 35.09 30.74
N PRO A 903 -76.43 34.85 29.75
CA PRO A 903 -77.72 34.25 30.00
C PRO A 903 -77.65 32.71 30.00
N GLU A 904 -78.68 32.18 30.63
CA GLU A 904 -78.95 30.83 31.10
C GLU A 904 -79.24 29.76 30.02
N VAL A 905 -78.75 28.54 30.31
CA VAL A 905 -79.49 27.27 30.50
C VAL A 905 -80.01 26.44 29.30
N ALA A 906 -79.83 25.11 29.52
CA ALA A 906 -80.48 23.90 28.99
C ALA A 906 -79.93 23.36 27.65
N GLN A 907 -79.61 22.06 27.52
CA GLN A 907 -79.92 20.86 28.30
C GLN A 907 -78.82 19.80 28.08
#